data_AF-M3ILX2-F1
#
_entry.id   AF-M3ILX2-F1
#
_cell.length_a   1.000
_cell.length_b   1.000
_cell.length_c   1.000
_cell.angle_alpha   90.00
_cell.angle_beta   90.00
_cell.angle_gamma   90.00
#
_symmetry.space_group_name_H-M   'P 1'
#
loop_
_entity.id
_entity.type
_entity.pdbx_description
1 polymer ?
#
loop_
_entity_poly.entity_id
_entity_poly.type
_entity_poly.pdbx_seq_one_letter_code
_entity_poly.pdbx_strand_id
1 'polypeptide(L)'
;MSYEDQQPLLQNSSDDLSNDSHDNTPTSPRIMLTRPSDVNINHQSEDLLYRDQPRSHEGEIITEETPLLPTKPHTKRSRLRFFTIGFLGTLIFLSVFGYVIYNIANDIQTAIDKSFHLNVNEVSLQQITPVGVDVHIVGVIDINYDQISNTIQRGAIKLFTGIFGALTISNLQPVEMHTRFIDLDSPFIHLVDSLPPPIEVGIGNQANTIIDIVSPCEFVSLNFVEFLNYYYQLDDEIRLEIKGVSKEVNIKSLFISTTVTNVEFHDFITVNKNDIMPDVNIDKFDLKSENGTINIKADASIIMKFLPLNINLPFGFINWNLFFEDCDANLIQVGDWTSSPFVVEPHKPIGLTVNANISSMPDCLMDDCKDNGQSPINKILDKYLQEKPIGFYLQIRDRGILPDWIFNFLHKSPVRLEVKLPKINMNYPLDFVVDSSEVEINNTTARWNSNLSIITNKLPVDFDIEQFKFDFVLSGPEGSEILVGSSNNQFVLLNMTHNHHLNIAAILPNMDVSVTDPTALGKIINELLNTHTVTDDLFVKGNVDELTVNLPFGEKKAKVIEHLSIPSTKIFPMVQDLDISQDLLNNLTIDNVFLIGSSPSNLKLHVDLTMLNPTNITVDLPEAVTIGVSKNNSLINLITIKECRIPKHDFFNVSVEMDLQSLTYHDKSILEYSISSFLSGENLTIAINNNSASSWGLNEVVRQIDVRNLMVYSPPNLHKKFIIDATVHLITSEVELTIFNPIVNSELVVEVYTAFAKTHDDDQISLGHLLRREYGCV
;
A
#
# COMPACT_ATOMS: atom_id res chain seq x y z
N MET A 1 -22.21 -41.70 15.73
CA MET A 1 -23.47 -42.44 15.51
C MET A 1 -24.38 -41.43 14.83
N SER A 2 -24.50 -41.30 13.51
CA SER A 2 -24.45 -42.14 12.30
C SER A 2 -23.99 -41.21 11.14
N TYR A 3 -23.02 -41.52 10.26
CA TYR A 3 -23.18 -42.18 8.93
C TYR A 3 -24.42 -41.67 8.15
N GLU A 4 -24.43 -41.28 6.87
CA GLU A 4 -23.50 -41.16 5.74
C GLU A 4 -24.34 -40.52 4.60
N ASP A 5 -23.72 -39.83 3.63
CA ASP A 5 -24.03 -39.90 2.18
C ASP A 5 -23.59 -38.63 1.43
N GLN A 6 -22.42 -38.75 0.81
CA GLN A 6 -21.99 -38.04 -0.39
C GLN A 6 -22.31 -38.92 -1.61
N GLN A 7 -22.70 -38.32 -2.74
CA GLN A 7 -22.38 -38.82 -4.09
C GLN A 7 -22.77 -37.80 -5.20
N PRO A 8 -22.29 -37.92 -6.46
CA PRO A 8 -21.14 -37.18 -6.97
C PRO A 8 -21.39 -36.46 -8.32
N LEU A 9 -20.39 -35.74 -8.85
CA LEU A 9 -20.31 -35.42 -10.28
C LEU A 9 -18.94 -35.81 -10.84
N LEU A 10 -18.98 -36.79 -11.75
CA LEU A 10 -17.91 -37.26 -12.63
C LEU A 10 -18.00 -36.51 -13.96
N GLN A 11 -16.87 -36.04 -14.48
CA GLN A 11 -16.68 -35.87 -15.92
C GLN A 11 -15.24 -36.25 -16.30
N ASN A 12 -15.14 -37.24 -17.18
CA ASN A 12 -13.93 -37.82 -17.78
C ASN A 12 -13.39 -36.98 -18.94
N SER A 13 -12.06 -36.98 -19.11
CA SER A 13 -11.30 -37.35 -20.34
C SER A 13 -9.82 -36.92 -20.15
N SER A 14 -8.86 -37.82 -19.91
CA SER A 14 -7.96 -38.52 -20.89
C SER A 14 -7.24 -37.55 -21.83
N ASP A 15 -5.95 -37.62 -22.15
CA ASP A 15 -4.75 -38.38 -21.80
C ASP A 15 -3.64 -37.59 -22.56
N ASP A 16 -2.47 -37.35 -21.98
CA ASP A 16 -1.21 -37.53 -22.74
C ASP A 16 0.01 -37.47 -21.81
N LEU A 17 0.80 -38.54 -21.91
CA LEU A 17 2.08 -38.73 -21.26
C LEU A 17 3.16 -37.88 -21.95
N SER A 18 3.98 -37.20 -21.16
CA SER A 18 5.43 -37.16 -21.41
C SER A 18 6.19 -37.03 -20.11
N ASN A 19 6.94 -38.10 -19.79
CA ASN A 19 8.04 -38.11 -18.82
C ASN A 19 9.00 -36.95 -19.09
N ASP A 20 9.33 -36.19 -18.06
CA ASP A 20 10.71 -35.82 -17.78
C ASP A 20 10.87 -35.60 -16.26
N SER A 21 11.50 -36.59 -15.64
CA SER A 21 11.94 -36.55 -14.25
C SER A 21 13.24 -35.74 -14.17
N HIS A 22 13.14 -34.48 -13.74
CA HIS A 22 14.27 -33.77 -13.14
C HIS A 22 14.05 -33.68 -11.63
N ASP A 23 14.92 -34.39 -10.90
CA ASP A 23 15.17 -34.21 -9.48
C ASP A 23 15.43 -32.74 -9.19
N ASN A 24 14.43 -32.05 -8.65
CA ASN A 24 14.60 -30.73 -8.05
C ASN A 24 14.91 -30.90 -6.57
N THR A 25 16.16 -31.25 -6.26
CA THR A 25 16.75 -30.92 -4.96
C THR A 25 16.88 -29.40 -4.85
N PRO A 26 16.36 -28.74 -3.80
CA PRO A 26 16.49 -27.29 -3.65
C PRO A 26 17.95 -26.96 -3.35
N THR A 27 18.61 -26.24 -4.26
CA THR A 27 19.95 -25.69 -4.06
C THR A 27 19.92 -24.50 -3.09
N SER A 28 20.83 -24.52 -2.11
CA SER A 28 21.13 -23.40 -1.18
C SER A 28 21.39 -22.06 -1.90
N PRO A 29 21.22 -20.91 -1.23
CA PRO A 29 21.63 -19.63 -1.77
C PRO A 29 23.15 -19.60 -1.99
N ARG A 30 23.58 -19.21 -3.19
CA ARG A 30 25.00 -19.02 -3.53
C ARG A 30 25.42 -17.60 -3.19
N ILE A 31 26.44 -17.43 -2.34
CA ILE A 31 27.24 -16.20 -2.35
C ILE A 31 28.14 -16.26 -3.58
N MET A 32 27.95 -15.36 -4.56
CA MET A 32 28.91 -15.22 -5.66
C MET A 32 30.14 -14.46 -5.18
N LEU A 33 31.25 -15.16 -5.03
CA LEU A 33 32.58 -14.55 -4.94
C LEU A 33 33.01 -14.10 -6.35
N THR A 34 32.60 -12.90 -6.77
CA THR A 34 33.10 -12.31 -8.02
C THR A 34 34.40 -11.59 -7.77
N ARG A 35 35.52 -12.17 -8.22
CA ARG A 35 36.80 -11.48 -8.34
C ARG A 35 36.67 -10.41 -9.44
N PRO A 36 36.97 -9.12 -9.18
CA PRO A 36 37.00 -8.12 -10.24
C PRO A 36 38.07 -8.53 -11.27
N SER A 37 37.64 -8.70 -12.52
CA SER A 37 38.55 -8.95 -13.64
C SER A 37 39.26 -7.64 -14.01
N ASP A 38 40.59 -7.72 -14.14
CA ASP A 38 41.47 -6.78 -14.83
C ASP A 38 41.32 -5.27 -14.52
N VAL A 39 41.90 -4.82 -13.40
CA VAL A 39 42.31 -3.42 -13.25
C VAL A 39 43.74 -3.27 -13.77
N ASN A 40 43.83 -2.76 -15.00
CA ASN A 40 45.06 -2.30 -15.62
C ASN A 40 45.58 -1.07 -14.87
N ILE A 41 46.61 -1.23 -14.03
CA ILE A 41 47.29 -0.11 -13.39
C ILE A 41 48.20 0.55 -14.44
N ASN A 42 47.69 1.62 -15.05
CA ASN A 42 48.50 2.55 -15.83
C ASN A 42 49.62 3.10 -14.95
N HIS A 43 50.86 2.74 -15.27
CA HIS A 43 52.03 3.52 -14.89
C HIS A 43 51.91 4.91 -15.52
N GLN A 44 52.02 5.94 -14.67
CA GLN A 44 52.18 7.32 -15.09
C GLN A 44 53.36 7.44 -16.07
N SER A 45 53.04 7.79 -17.31
CA SER A 45 53.98 8.33 -18.29
C SER A 45 54.01 9.85 -18.15
N GLU A 46 55.14 10.39 -17.67
CA GLU A 46 55.47 11.81 -17.77
C GLU A 46 55.81 12.18 -19.22
N ASP A 47 55.28 13.33 -19.64
CA ASP A 47 55.38 13.91 -20.97
C ASP A 47 56.82 14.28 -21.38
N LEU A 48 57.11 13.98 -22.64
CA LEU A 48 58.25 14.50 -23.40
C LEU A 48 57.86 15.80 -24.13
N LEU A 49 58.66 16.85 -23.98
CA LEU A 49 58.76 17.94 -24.96
C LEU A 49 60.22 18.21 -25.36
N TYR A 50 60.47 18.04 -26.66
CA TYR A 50 61.58 18.52 -27.53
C TYR A 50 61.96 20.00 -27.21
N ARG A 51 63.15 20.60 -27.38
CA ARG A 51 64.31 20.57 -28.32
C ARG A 51 65.37 21.53 -27.67
N ASP A 52 66.69 21.43 -27.77
CA ASP A 52 67.59 21.72 -28.91
C ASP A 52 69.07 21.52 -28.50
N GLN A 53 69.91 21.16 -29.49
CA GLN A 53 71.39 21.10 -29.49
C GLN A 53 72.01 22.52 -29.65
N PRO A 54 73.37 22.78 -29.75
CA PRO A 54 74.51 21.89 -30.07
C PRO A 54 75.90 22.19 -29.39
N ARG A 55 76.93 21.42 -29.85
CA ARG A 55 78.42 21.62 -29.83
C ARG A 55 79.20 21.11 -28.60
N SER A 56 80.43 20.56 -28.68
CA SER A 56 81.38 20.19 -29.75
C SER A 56 82.66 19.60 -29.12
N HIS A 57 83.35 18.68 -29.84
CA HIS A 57 84.78 18.24 -29.71
C HIS A 57 85.19 17.58 -28.35
N GLU A 58 86.13 16.64 -28.23
CA GLU A 58 87.38 16.33 -28.95
C GLU A 58 87.97 14.97 -28.46
N GLY A 59 88.74 14.29 -29.33
CA GLY A 59 89.88 13.38 -28.99
C GLY A 59 89.56 11.97 -28.43
N GLU A 60 90.29 10.89 -28.73
CA GLU A 60 91.46 10.65 -29.58
C GLU A 60 91.63 9.11 -29.73
N ILE A 61 92.44 8.75 -30.72
CA ILE A 61 92.79 7.46 -31.34
C ILE A 61 93.58 6.58 -30.33
N ILE A 62 93.65 5.24 -30.40
CA ILE A 62 94.64 4.46 -31.18
C ILE A 62 94.24 2.97 -31.22
N THR A 63 94.13 2.47 -32.45
CA THR A 63 94.31 1.09 -32.91
C THR A 63 95.78 0.70 -32.93
N GLU A 64 96.14 -0.55 -32.61
CA GLU A 64 97.26 -1.19 -33.32
C GLU A 64 97.15 -2.72 -33.31
N GLU A 65 97.84 -3.29 -34.29
CA GLU A 65 97.44 -4.43 -35.11
C GLU A 65 98.21 -5.73 -34.78
N THR A 66 97.58 -6.84 -35.21
CA THR A 66 98.15 -8.11 -35.72
C THR A 66 99.54 -8.00 -36.41
N PRO A 67 100.41 -9.05 -36.56
CA PRO A 67 100.07 -10.29 -37.32
C PRO A 67 100.91 -11.61 -37.15
N LEU A 68 100.26 -12.74 -37.51
CA LEU A 68 100.64 -13.85 -38.44
C LEU A 68 102.00 -14.65 -38.38
N LEU A 69 101.86 -15.96 -38.07
CA LEU A 69 102.22 -17.19 -38.87
C LEU A 69 103.64 -17.87 -38.74
N PRO A 70 103.83 -19.14 -39.21
CA PRO A 70 103.75 -20.40 -38.43
C PRO A 70 105.09 -21.21 -38.39
N THR A 71 105.13 -22.37 -37.71
CA THR A 71 105.75 -23.65 -38.19
C THR A 71 105.58 -24.82 -37.20
N LYS A 72 105.34 -26.03 -37.74
CA LYS A 72 105.14 -27.37 -37.10
C LYS A 72 106.50 -28.08 -36.83
N PRO A 73 106.55 -29.36 -36.37
CA PRO A 73 105.85 -30.07 -35.28
C PRO A 73 106.84 -30.86 -34.36
N HIS A 74 106.41 -31.42 -33.22
CA HIS A 74 106.73 -32.82 -32.80
C HIS A 74 106.16 -33.25 -31.41
N THR A 75 105.33 -34.30 -31.45
CA THR A 75 105.23 -35.51 -30.57
C THR A 75 105.01 -35.49 -29.04
N LYS A 76 103.98 -36.29 -28.64
CA LYS A 76 103.74 -37.07 -27.39
C LYS A 76 103.42 -36.24 -26.13
N ARG A 77 102.49 -36.58 -25.22
CA ARG A 77 101.86 -37.86 -24.82
C ARG A 77 100.59 -37.55 -23.98
N SER A 78 99.61 -38.45 -24.02
CA SER A 78 98.31 -38.40 -23.33
C SER A 78 98.37 -38.66 -21.81
N ARG A 79 97.39 -38.09 -21.08
CA ARG A 79 96.83 -38.43 -19.73
C ARG A 79 96.75 -37.27 -18.71
N LEU A 80 96.38 -36.07 -19.16
CA LEU A 80 96.04 -34.93 -18.26
C LEU A 80 94.79 -34.18 -18.72
N ARG A 81 93.78 -34.89 -19.24
CA ARG A 81 92.51 -34.31 -19.73
C ARG A 81 91.25 -34.74 -18.97
N PHE A 82 91.31 -35.72 -18.05
CA PHE A 82 90.09 -36.19 -17.36
C PHE A 82 89.78 -35.47 -16.04
N PHE A 83 90.78 -34.95 -15.31
CA PHE A 83 90.53 -34.21 -14.05
C PHE A 83 90.19 -32.73 -14.25
N THR A 84 90.72 -32.09 -15.29
CA THR A 84 90.41 -30.68 -15.63
C THR A 84 89.05 -30.54 -16.32
N ILE A 85 88.62 -31.52 -17.13
CA ILE A 85 87.27 -31.57 -17.70
C ILE A 85 86.22 -31.87 -16.62
N GLY A 86 86.55 -32.71 -15.63
CA GLY A 86 85.67 -32.99 -14.48
C GLY A 86 85.44 -31.76 -13.60
N PHE A 87 86.50 -31.04 -13.21
CA PHE A 87 86.40 -29.85 -12.36
C PHE A 87 85.70 -28.68 -13.07
N LEU A 88 86.02 -28.45 -14.35
CA LEU A 88 85.35 -27.44 -15.19
C LEU A 88 83.88 -27.81 -15.43
N GLY A 89 83.58 -29.10 -15.62
CA GLY A 89 82.22 -29.62 -15.74
C GLY A 89 81.40 -29.40 -14.48
N THR A 90 81.95 -29.65 -13.28
CA THR A 90 81.28 -29.34 -12.01
C THR A 90 81.10 -27.84 -11.78
N LEU A 91 82.06 -27.00 -12.18
CA LEU A 91 81.93 -25.55 -12.02
C LEU A 91 80.86 -24.97 -12.98
N ILE A 92 80.83 -25.42 -14.24
CA ILE A 92 79.79 -25.07 -15.20
C ILE A 92 78.44 -25.58 -14.72
N PHE A 93 78.37 -26.82 -14.19
CA PHE A 93 77.15 -27.35 -13.61
C PHE A 93 76.67 -26.51 -12.41
N LEU A 94 77.56 -26.12 -11.50
CA LEU A 94 77.21 -25.25 -10.37
C LEU A 94 76.80 -23.83 -10.80
N SER A 95 77.42 -23.26 -11.84
CA SER A 95 77.02 -21.97 -12.40
C SER A 95 75.67 -22.05 -13.13
N VAL A 96 75.42 -23.10 -13.90
CA VAL A 96 74.13 -23.34 -14.56
C VAL A 96 73.05 -23.62 -13.51
N PHE A 97 73.34 -24.46 -12.51
CA PHE A 97 72.44 -24.78 -11.41
C PHE A 97 72.15 -23.53 -10.56
N GLY A 98 73.18 -22.72 -10.26
CA GLY A 98 73.05 -21.43 -9.59
C GLY A 98 72.22 -20.44 -10.39
N TYR A 99 72.40 -20.40 -11.72
CA TYR A 99 71.58 -19.57 -12.62
C TYR A 99 70.12 -20.03 -12.66
N VAL A 100 69.86 -21.34 -12.63
CA VAL A 100 68.50 -21.91 -12.54
C VAL A 100 67.86 -21.54 -11.20
N ILE A 101 68.55 -21.72 -10.08
CA ILE A 101 68.06 -21.33 -8.75
C ILE A 101 67.83 -19.82 -8.65
N TYR A 102 68.71 -19.00 -9.23
CA TYR A 102 68.56 -17.55 -9.26
C TYR A 102 67.32 -17.12 -10.04
N ASN A 103 67.09 -17.68 -11.23
CA ASN A 103 65.86 -17.39 -12.01
C ASN A 103 64.59 -17.88 -11.31
N ILE A 104 64.65 -19.03 -10.61
CA ILE A 104 63.51 -19.50 -9.81
C ILE A 104 63.25 -18.53 -8.66
N ALA A 105 64.27 -18.09 -7.94
CA ALA A 105 64.13 -17.22 -6.77
C ALA A 105 63.66 -15.79 -7.12
N ASN A 106 64.05 -15.25 -8.28
CA ASN A 106 63.72 -13.88 -8.67
C ASN A 106 62.26 -13.72 -9.12
N ASP A 107 61.70 -14.73 -9.80
CA ASP A 107 60.38 -14.65 -10.44
C ASP A 107 59.39 -15.71 -9.90
N ILE A 108 59.58 -16.17 -8.65
CA ILE A 108 58.75 -17.25 -8.08
C ILE A 108 57.29 -16.81 -7.90
N GLN A 109 57.05 -15.56 -7.51
CA GLN A 109 55.70 -15.02 -7.27
C GLN A 109 54.88 -15.02 -8.56
N THR A 110 55.40 -14.41 -9.64
CA THR A 110 54.76 -14.41 -10.96
C THR A 110 54.51 -15.82 -11.51
N ALA A 111 55.37 -16.79 -11.17
CA ALA A 111 55.19 -18.18 -11.57
C ALA A 111 54.11 -18.91 -10.76
N ILE A 112 53.99 -18.61 -9.46
CA ILE A 112 52.92 -19.13 -8.60
C ILE A 112 51.57 -18.55 -9.03
N ASP A 113 51.47 -17.23 -9.22
CA ASP A 113 50.21 -16.56 -9.61
C ASP A 113 49.67 -17.05 -10.95
N LYS A 114 50.55 -17.40 -11.89
CA LYS A 114 50.16 -17.96 -13.19
C LYS A 114 49.81 -19.43 -13.15
N SER A 115 50.14 -20.16 -12.09
CA SER A 115 49.99 -21.62 -12.05
C SER A 115 49.01 -22.11 -10.99
N PHE A 116 48.67 -21.29 -10.00
CA PHE A 116 47.76 -21.63 -8.92
C PHE A 116 46.42 -20.89 -9.09
N HIS A 117 45.33 -21.64 -9.22
CA HIS A 117 43.97 -21.10 -9.25
C HIS A 117 43.14 -21.76 -8.16
N LEU A 118 42.63 -20.97 -7.21
CA LEU A 118 41.66 -21.41 -6.21
C LEU A 118 40.27 -21.01 -6.68
N ASN A 119 39.42 -21.99 -6.94
CA ASN A 119 38.01 -21.80 -7.25
C ASN A 119 37.19 -22.25 -6.04
N VAL A 120 36.59 -21.30 -5.33
CA VAL A 120 35.66 -21.61 -4.23
C VAL A 120 34.28 -21.83 -4.84
N ASN A 121 33.76 -23.04 -4.76
CA ASN A 121 32.51 -23.44 -5.40
C ASN A 121 31.30 -23.14 -4.52
N GLU A 122 31.43 -23.38 -3.21
CA GLU A 122 30.38 -23.18 -2.22
C GLU A 122 30.99 -22.79 -0.87
N VAL A 123 30.40 -21.78 -0.25
CA VAL A 123 30.63 -21.44 1.16
C VAL A 123 29.27 -21.42 1.82
N SER A 124 29.03 -22.32 2.77
CA SER A 124 27.75 -22.45 3.45
C SER A 124 27.92 -22.45 4.96
N LEU A 125 26.94 -21.92 5.68
CA LEU A 125 26.88 -22.02 7.13
C LEU A 125 26.36 -23.40 7.50
N GLN A 126 27.16 -24.17 8.23
CA GLN A 126 26.78 -25.52 8.65
C GLN A 126 25.93 -25.49 9.93
N GLN A 127 26.44 -24.84 10.98
CA GLN A 127 25.75 -24.74 12.28
C GLN A 127 26.18 -23.49 13.05
N ILE A 128 25.35 -23.09 14.02
CA ILE A 128 25.64 -22.03 14.98
C ILE A 128 26.21 -22.66 16.26
N THR A 129 27.33 -22.13 16.74
CA THR A 129 27.98 -22.56 17.99
C THR A 129 27.84 -21.49 19.08
N PRO A 130 28.11 -21.81 20.36
CA PRO A 130 28.03 -20.82 21.44
C PRO A 130 28.96 -19.61 21.27
N VAL A 131 30.05 -19.77 20.51
CA VAL A 131 31.11 -18.76 20.29
C VAL A 131 31.13 -18.19 18.88
N GLY A 132 30.48 -18.84 17.91
CA GLY A 132 30.30 -18.31 16.57
C GLY A 132 29.56 -19.24 15.62
N VAL A 133 30.17 -19.58 14.48
CA VAL A 133 29.57 -20.40 13.43
C VAL A 133 30.57 -21.38 12.85
N ASP A 134 30.09 -22.54 12.41
CA ASP A 134 30.91 -23.46 11.62
C ASP A 134 30.61 -23.23 10.14
N VAL A 135 31.65 -22.95 9.37
CA VAL A 135 31.58 -22.64 7.95
C VAL A 135 32.07 -23.83 7.15
N HIS A 136 31.24 -24.32 6.24
CA HIS A 136 31.59 -25.37 5.30
C HIS A 136 32.08 -24.73 4.00
N ILE A 137 33.30 -25.06 3.59
CA ILE A 137 33.97 -24.51 2.42
C ILE A 137 34.25 -25.65 1.45
N VAL A 138 33.66 -25.56 0.27
CA VAL A 138 33.88 -26.47 -0.85
C VAL A 138 34.53 -25.72 -1.99
N GLY A 139 35.65 -26.21 -2.47
CA GLY A 139 36.39 -25.59 -3.56
C GLY A 139 37.34 -26.54 -4.24
N VAL A 140 38.04 -26.01 -5.24
CA VAL A 140 39.02 -26.74 -6.04
C VAL A 140 40.26 -25.89 -6.17
N ILE A 141 41.40 -26.47 -5.83
CA ILE A 141 42.73 -25.92 -6.14
C ILE A 141 43.21 -26.59 -7.41
N ASP A 142 43.38 -25.80 -8.46
CA ASP A 142 43.95 -26.22 -9.74
C ASP A 142 45.38 -25.70 -9.86
N ILE A 143 46.33 -26.62 -10.00
CA ILE A 143 47.75 -26.30 -10.19
C ILE A 143 48.18 -26.72 -11.59
N ASN A 144 48.53 -25.75 -12.44
CA ASN A 144 48.97 -25.99 -13.81
C ASN A 144 50.24 -25.21 -14.17
N TYR A 145 51.40 -25.85 -14.01
CA TYR A 145 52.69 -25.23 -14.33
C TYR A 145 52.95 -25.09 -15.83
N ASP A 146 52.12 -25.66 -16.71
CA ASP A 146 52.24 -25.41 -18.17
C ASP A 146 51.98 -23.96 -18.57
N GLN A 147 51.38 -23.17 -17.68
CA GLN A 147 51.13 -21.74 -17.86
C GLN A 147 52.39 -20.87 -17.59
N ILE A 148 53.47 -21.44 -17.06
CA ILE A 148 54.73 -20.71 -16.80
C ILE A 148 55.48 -20.46 -18.11
N SER A 149 55.66 -19.20 -18.51
CA SER A 149 56.28 -18.82 -19.79
C SER A 149 57.73 -19.30 -19.96
N ASN A 150 58.53 -19.33 -18.88
CA ASN A 150 59.93 -19.75 -18.93
C ASN A 150 60.07 -21.27 -18.89
N THR A 151 60.56 -21.88 -19.97
CA THR A 151 60.71 -23.34 -20.12
C THR A 151 61.63 -23.98 -19.07
N ILE A 152 62.71 -23.28 -18.67
CA ILE A 152 63.67 -23.79 -17.68
C ILE A 152 63.02 -23.77 -16.29
N GLN A 153 62.36 -22.68 -15.93
CA GLN A 153 61.64 -22.53 -14.67
C GLN A 153 60.48 -23.53 -14.57
N ARG A 154 59.70 -23.68 -15.66
CA ARG A 154 58.64 -24.69 -15.79
C ARG A 154 59.17 -26.09 -15.53
N GLY A 155 60.25 -26.48 -16.22
CA GLY A 155 60.85 -27.80 -16.06
C GLY A 155 61.38 -28.04 -14.65
N ALA A 156 62.03 -27.04 -14.06
CA ALA A 156 62.55 -27.13 -12.70
C ALA A 156 61.44 -27.24 -11.66
N ILE A 157 60.41 -26.40 -11.71
CA ILE A 157 59.27 -26.44 -10.78
C ILE A 157 58.55 -27.78 -10.88
N LYS A 158 58.24 -28.28 -12.08
CA LYS A 158 57.61 -29.60 -12.26
C LYS A 158 58.44 -30.74 -11.66
N LEU A 159 59.77 -30.67 -11.78
CA LEU A 159 60.67 -31.67 -11.21
C LEU A 159 60.68 -31.59 -9.68
N PHE A 160 60.81 -30.38 -9.12
CA PHE A 160 60.76 -30.16 -7.67
C PHE A 160 59.41 -30.61 -7.10
N THR A 161 58.30 -30.12 -7.64
CA THR A 161 56.96 -30.43 -7.12
C THR A 161 56.56 -31.88 -7.35
N GLY A 162 57.07 -32.53 -8.40
CA GLY A 162 56.91 -33.97 -8.61
C GLY A 162 57.64 -34.83 -7.56
N ILE A 163 58.72 -34.34 -6.95
CA ILE A 163 59.42 -35.03 -5.85
C ILE A 163 58.66 -34.89 -4.53
N PHE A 164 58.09 -33.70 -4.26
CA PHE A 164 57.38 -33.41 -3.02
C PHE A 164 55.92 -33.92 -3.03
N GLY A 165 55.28 -33.95 -4.20
CA GLY A 165 53.96 -34.53 -4.43
C GLY A 165 52.81 -33.71 -3.84
N ALA A 166 52.72 -33.67 -2.51
CA ALA A 166 51.68 -32.97 -1.75
C ALA A 166 52.28 -32.20 -0.56
N LEU A 167 51.57 -31.15 -0.15
CA LEU A 167 51.85 -30.35 1.03
C LEU A 167 50.66 -30.40 1.99
N THR A 168 50.89 -30.76 3.24
CA THR A 168 49.91 -30.56 4.31
C THR A 168 50.14 -29.20 4.95
N ILE A 169 49.15 -28.32 4.82
CA ILE A 169 49.12 -26.99 5.44
C ILE A 169 48.30 -27.09 6.72
N SER A 170 48.91 -26.73 7.85
CA SER A 170 48.25 -26.77 9.16
C SER A 170 48.49 -25.46 9.91
N ASN A 171 47.42 -24.81 10.33
CA ASN A 171 47.50 -23.62 11.17
C ASN A 171 47.67 -24.04 12.63
N LEU A 172 48.70 -23.50 13.30
CA LEU A 172 48.96 -23.78 14.72
C LEU A 172 48.23 -22.80 15.64
N GLN A 173 47.81 -21.66 15.09
CA GLN A 173 47.04 -20.62 15.77
C GLN A 173 45.82 -20.26 14.91
N PRO A 174 44.76 -19.68 15.50
CA PRO A 174 43.62 -19.18 14.74
C PRO A 174 44.06 -18.15 13.69
N VAL A 175 43.41 -18.20 12.53
CA VAL A 175 43.52 -17.20 11.48
C VAL A 175 42.62 -16.04 11.85
N GLU A 176 43.23 -14.88 12.10
CA GLU A 176 42.54 -13.63 12.43
C GLU A 176 42.00 -13.01 11.14
N MET A 177 40.67 -12.90 11.01
CA MET A 177 39.99 -12.33 9.86
C MET A 177 39.58 -10.89 10.14
N HIS A 178 40.22 -9.96 9.44
CA HIS A 178 39.93 -8.54 9.49
C HIS A 178 39.13 -8.11 8.26
N THR A 179 38.23 -7.17 8.42
CA THR A 179 37.44 -6.61 7.32
C THR A 179 37.45 -5.09 7.34
N ARG A 180 37.44 -4.48 6.16
CA ARG A 180 37.34 -3.04 5.97
C ARG A 180 36.32 -2.73 4.89
N PHE A 181 35.51 -1.70 5.09
CA PHE A 181 34.62 -1.16 4.05
C PHE A 181 35.45 -0.33 3.06
N ILE A 182 35.31 -0.59 1.76
CA ILE A 182 36.08 0.12 0.72
C ILE A 182 35.50 1.52 0.49
N ASP A 183 34.18 1.65 0.65
CA ASP A 183 33.42 2.87 0.37
C ASP A 183 33.41 3.87 1.53
N LEU A 184 33.99 3.49 2.68
CA LEU A 184 34.14 4.32 3.87
C LEU A 184 35.60 4.33 4.32
N ASP A 185 36.03 5.39 4.99
CA ASP A 185 37.34 5.43 5.65
C ASP A 185 37.30 4.65 6.99
N SER A 186 37.07 3.35 6.88
CA SER A 186 36.95 2.41 8.00
C SER A 186 38.31 1.75 8.29
N PRO A 187 38.70 1.54 9.57
CA PRO A 187 39.87 0.73 9.89
C PRO A 187 39.63 -0.76 9.57
N PHE A 188 40.70 -1.56 9.58
CA PHE A 188 40.55 -3.03 9.55
C PHE A 188 40.00 -3.53 10.89
N ILE A 189 38.74 -3.97 10.87
CA ILE A 189 38.03 -4.47 12.03
C ILE A 189 38.22 -5.98 12.12
N HIS A 190 38.78 -6.48 13.22
CA HIS A 190 38.95 -7.92 13.47
C HIS A 190 37.61 -8.55 13.85
N LEU A 191 37.02 -9.36 12.98
CA LEU A 191 35.66 -9.89 13.16
C LEU A 191 35.63 -11.33 13.64
N VAL A 192 36.51 -12.18 13.10
CA VAL A 192 36.40 -13.64 13.24
C VAL A 192 37.77 -14.23 13.45
N ASP A 193 37.85 -15.21 14.35
CA ASP A 193 38.98 -16.12 14.48
C ASP A 193 38.59 -17.48 13.94
N SER A 194 39.30 -17.96 12.91
CA SER A 194 39.00 -19.24 12.28
C SER A 194 40.12 -20.25 12.48
N LEU A 195 39.79 -21.49 12.87
CA LEU A 195 40.79 -22.55 13.03
C LEU A 195 40.55 -23.67 12.02
N PRO A 196 40.90 -23.48 10.73
CA PRO A 196 40.61 -24.46 9.71
C PRO A 196 41.42 -25.75 9.94
N PRO A 197 40.84 -26.91 9.61
CA PRO A 197 41.53 -28.19 9.73
C PRO A 197 42.74 -28.26 8.76
N PRO A 198 43.71 -29.16 9.00
CA PRO A 198 44.83 -29.36 8.09
C PRO A 198 44.36 -29.71 6.68
N ILE A 199 44.87 -28.98 5.68
CA ILE A 199 44.53 -29.16 4.26
C ILE A 199 45.70 -29.83 3.55
N GLU A 200 45.46 -30.95 2.90
CA GLU A 200 46.44 -31.59 2.02
C GLU A 200 46.25 -31.08 0.59
N VAL A 201 47.24 -30.37 0.07
CA VAL A 201 47.23 -29.79 -1.28
C VAL A 201 48.22 -30.54 -2.17
N GLY A 202 47.71 -31.17 -3.23
CA GLY A 202 48.55 -31.76 -4.26
C GLY A 202 49.22 -30.66 -5.06
N ILE A 203 50.55 -30.62 -5.07
CA ILE A 203 51.35 -29.59 -5.77
C ILE A 203 51.94 -30.08 -7.09
N GLY A 204 51.57 -31.27 -7.56
CA GLY A 204 52.00 -31.79 -8.86
C GLY A 204 51.49 -30.95 -10.04
N ASN A 205 52.10 -31.11 -11.21
CA ASN A 205 51.58 -30.48 -12.43
C ASN A 205 50.21 -31.07 -12.80
N GLN A 206 49.23 -30.22 -13.10
CA GLN A 206 47.84 -30.59 -13.37
C GLN A 206 47.19 -31.29 -12.16
N ALA A 207 47.67 -31.02 -10.95
CA ALA A 207 47.00 -31.47 -9.74
C ALA A 207 45.70 -30.68 -9.56
N ASN A 208 44.63 -31.42 -9.31
CA ASN A 208 43.33 -30.88 -8.94
C ASN A 208 43.04 -31.41 -7.54
N THR A 209 43.03 -30.51 -6.56
CA THR A 209 42.75 -30.86 -5.17
C THR A 209 41.39 -30.29 -4.77
N ILE A 210 40.47 -31.19 -4.41
CA ILE A 210 39.17 -30.81 -3.89
C ILE A 210 39.35 -30.42 -2.42
N ILE A 211 38.95 -29.19 -2.08
CA ILE A 211 38.81 -28.72 -0.71
C ILE A 211 37.37 -29.00 -0.30
N ASP A 212 37.20 -29.75 0.78
CA ASP A 212 35.93 -29.94 1.47
C ASP A 212 36.25 -29.92 2.98
N ILE A 213 36.10 -28.75 3.59
CA ILE A 213 36.46 -28.54 4.99
C ILE A 213 35.36 -27.82 5.75
N VAL A 214 35.24 -28.17 7.03
CA VAL A 214 34.45 -27.42 8.00
C VAL A 214 35.42 -26.66 8.89
N SER A 215 35.34 -25.34 8.86
CA SER A 215 36.15 -24.46 9.69
C SER A 215 35.31 -23.85 10.80
N PRO A 216 35.65 -24.07 12.08
CA PRO A 216 35.03 -23.34 13.18
C PRO A 216 35.49 -21.89 13.15
N CYS A 217 34.54 -20.97 13.27
CA CYS A 217 34.74 -19.53 13.28
C CYS A 217 34.16 -18.94 14.57
N GLU A 218 35.01 -18.30 15.37
CA GLU A 218 34.62 -17.61 16.60
C GLU A 218 34.48 -16.11 16.35
N PHE A 219 33.38 -15.49 16.78
CA PHE A 219 33.15 -14.06 16.57
C PHE A 219 33.77 -13.20 17.67
N VAL A 220 34.51 -12.17 17.26
CA VAL A 220 35.03 -11.14 18.16
C VAL A 220 33.92 -10.12 18.45
N SER A 221 33.10 -10.44 19.46
CA SER A 221 31.77 -9.83 19.65
C SER A 221 31.76 -8.30 19.77
N LEU A 222 32.80 -7.68 20.35
CA LEU A 222 32.87 -6.21 20.51
C LEU A 222 33.14 -5.50 19.18
N ASN A 223 34.01 -6.06 18.35
CA ASN A 223 34.40 -5.47 17.07
C ASN A 223 33.29 -5.63 16.02
N PHE A 224 32.44 -6.64 16.17
CA PHE A 224 31.26 -6.80 15.32
C PHE A 224 30.27 -5.63 15.46
N VAL A 225 30.14 -5.05 16.66
CA VAL A 225 29.30 -3.86 16.87
C VAL A 225 29.87 -2.65 16.14
N GLU A 226 31.19 -2.47 16.18
CA GLU A 226 31.88 -1.41 15.43
C GLU A 226 31.68 -1.57 13.92
N PHE A 227 31.75 -2.80 13.41
CA PHE A 227 31.47 -3.09 12.00
C PHE A 227 30.04 -2.71 11.61
N LEU A 228 29.05 -2.96 12.46
CA LEU A 228 27.65 -2.62 12.17
C LEU A 228 27.41 -1.11 12.10
N ASN A 229 28.11 -0.33 12.91
CA ASN A 229 28.00 1.13 12.87
C ASN A 229 28.38 1.69 11.50
N TYR A 230 29.35 1.07 10.82
CA TYR A 230 29.70 1.40 9.43
C TYR A 230 28.72 0.78 8.43
N TYR A 231 28.32 -0.48 8.63
CA TYR A 231 27.35 -1.18 7.78
C TYR A 231 26.05 -0.39 7.57
N TYR A 232 25.48 0.20 8.62
CA TYR A 232 24.22 0.93 8.52
C TYR A 232 24.32 2.27 7.77
N GLN A 233 25.53 2.81 7.56
CA GLN A 233 25.76 4.06 6.80
C GLN A 233 25.80 3.85 5.29
N LEU A 234 25.91 2.60 4.84
CA LEU A 234 26.08 2.25 3.43
C LEU A 234 24.74 1.98 2.74
N ASP A 235 24.75 2.24 1.43
CA ASP A 235 23.68 1.91 0.49
C ASP A 235 23.60 0.39 0.23
N ASP A 236 22.82 -0.02 -0.77
CA ASP A 236 22.45 -1.43 -0.98
C ASP A 236 23.62 -2.34 -1.39
N GLU A 237 24.67 -1.82 -2.02
CA GLU A 237 25.84 -2.60 -2.43
C GLU A 237 27.03 -2.31 -1.50
N ILE A 238 27.47 -3.34 -0.78
CA ILE A 238 28.51 -3.22 0.25
C ILE A 238 29.78 -3.91 -0.24
N ARG A 239 30.84 -3.13 -0.43
CA ARG A 239 32.15 -3.65 -0.83
C ARG A 239 33.09 -3.73 0.35
N LEU A 240 33.61 -4.92 0.62
CA LEU A 240 34.49 -5.22 1.74
C LEU A 240 35.84 -5.74 1.23
N GLU A 241 36.91 -5.27 1.86
CA GLU A 241 38.21 -5.90 1.79
C GLU A 241 38.40 -6.79 3.02
N ILE A 242 38.71 -8.05 2.79
CA ILE A 242 39.00 -9.06 3.81
C ILE A 242 40.50 -9.26 3.86
N LYS A 243 41.08 -9.17 5.05
CA LYS A 243 42.47 -9.49 5.34
C LYS A 243 42.53 -10.64 6.34
N GLY A 244 43.05 -11.79 5.95
CA GLY A 244 43.32 -12.89 6.87
C GLY A 244 44.78 -12.91 7.29
N VAL A 245 45.03 -13.07 8.59
CA VAL A 245 46.38 -13.11 9.17
C VAL A 245 46.56 -14.39 9.97
N SER A 246 47.54 -15.21 9.57
CA SER A 246 47.96 -16.40 10.32
C SER A 246 49.38 -16.20 10.87
N LYS A 247 49.50 -16.23 12.20
CA LYS A 247 50.78 -16.02 12.89
C LYS A 247 51.77 -17.15 12.65
N GLU A 248 51.30 -18.40 12.62
CA GLU A 248 52.14 -19.60 12.46
C GLU A 248 51.45 -20.68 11.60
N VAL A 249 52.00 -20.93 10.41
CA VAL A 249 51.55 -21.96 9.47
C VAL A 249 52.62 -23.03 9.34
N ASN A 250 52.30 -24.28 9.70
CA ASN A 250 53.19 -25.41 9.51
C ASN A 250 52.89 -26.08 8.16
N ILE A 251 53.92 -26.12 7.31
CA ILE A 251 53.90 -26.77 6.00
C ILE A 251 54.72 -28.05 6.12
N LYS A 252 54.04 -29.18 5.95
CA LYS A 252 54.66 -30.51 5.94
C LYS A 252 54.59 -31.11 4.54
N SER A 253 55.69 -31.70 4.11
CA SER A 253 55.80 -32.55 2.93
C SER A 253 56.61 -33.80 3.29
N LEU A 254 56.78 -34.71 2.34
CA LEU A 254 57.47 -35.98 2.55
C LEU A 254 58.92 -35.81 3.08
N PHE A 255 59.60 -34.71 2.72
CA PHE A 255 61.01 -34.47 3.08
C PHE A 255 61.28 -33.13 3.81
N ILE A 256 60.28 -32.28 3.97
CA ILE A 256 60.43 -30.94 4.57
C ILE A 256 59.29 -30.71 5.56
N SER A 257 59.62 -30.22 6.76
CA SER A 257 58.66 -29.62 7.67
C SER A 257 59.20 -28.26 8.06
N THR A 258 58.45 -27.21 7.72
CA THR A 258 58.83 -25.81 7.99
C THR A 258 57.64 -25.06 8.56
N THR A 259 57.91 -24.14 9.48
CA THR A 259 56.90 -23.19 9.97
C THR A 259 57.15 -21.85 9.31
N VAL A 260 56.11 -21.30 8.69
CA VAL A 260 56.10 -19.95 8.13
C VAL A 260 55.35 -19.05 9.10
N THR A 261 55.93 -17.90 9.41
CA THR A 261 55.34 -16.92 10.34
C THR A 261 54.74 -15.75 9.58
N ASN A 262 53.66 -15.17 10.09
CA ASN A 262 52.98 -13.97 9.56
C ASN A 262 52.56 -14.12 8.09
N VAL A 263 51.80 -15.17 7.79
CA VAL A 263 51.17 -15.34 6.47
C VAL A 263 49.93 -14.47 6.41
N GLU A 264 49.87 -13.56 5.44
CA GLU A 264 48.70 -12.70 5.20
C GLU A 264 48.11 -12.95 3.80
N PHE A 265 46.79 -12.84 3.70
CA PHE A 265 46.10 -12.81 2.42
C PHE A 265 45.05 -11.70 2.42
N HIS A 266 44.76 -11.18 1.23
CA HIS A 266 43.75 -10.16 1.00
C HIS A 266 42.76 -10.65 -0.06
N ASP A 267 41.49 -10.39 0.16
CA ASP A 267 40.42 -10.68 -0.80
C ASP A 267 39.35 -9.57 -0.76
N PHE A 268 38.51 -9.50 -1.78
CA PHE A 268 37.47 -8.49 -1.91
C PHE A 268 36.11 -9.16 -2.14
N ILE A 269 35.12 -8.79 -1.34
CA ILE A 269 33.75 -9.30 -1.47
C ILE A 269 32.77 -8.15 -1.66
N THR A 270 31.72 -8.44 -2.41
CA THR A 270 30.57 -7.54 -2.57
C THR A 270 29.33 -8.25 -2.04
N VAL A 271 28.58 -7.59 -1.16
CA VAL A 271 27.36 -8.13 -0.56
C VAL A 271 26.21 -7.16 -0.76
N ASN A 272 25.03 -7.66 -1.16
CA ASN A 272 23.84 -6.84 -1.23
C ASN A 272 23.13 -6.80 0.13
N LYS A 273 22.75 -5.60 0.58
CA LYS A 273 22.06 -5.37 1.86
C LYS A 273 20.72 -6.13 1.94
N ASN A 274 20.02 -6.29 0.82
CA ASN A 274 18.74 -7.00 0.72
C ASN A 274 18.86 -8.54 0.80
N ASP A 275 20.09 -9.07 0.76
CA ASP A 275 20.33 -10.49 0.99
C ASP A 275 20.51 -10.81 2.48
N ILE A 276 20.79 -9.78 3.30
CA ILE A 276 21.00 -9.89 4.75
C ILE A 276 19.72 -9.51 5.52
N MET A 277 18.96 -8.51 5.07
CA MET A 277 17.75 -8.06 5.78
C MET A 277 16.59 -9.07 5.62
N PRO A 278 15.90 -9.44 6.71
CA PRO A 278 14.78 -10.37 6.64
C PRO A 278 13.52 -9.70 6.10
N ASP A 279 12.76 -10.43 5.28
CA ASP A 279 11.42 -10.01 4.88
C ASP A 279 10.42 -10.40 5.99
N VAL A 280 9.67 -9.43 6.50
CA VAL A 280 8.71 -9.63 7.59
C VAL A 280 7.29 -9.41 7.07
N ASN A 281 6.46 -10.45 7.12
CA ASN A 281 5.03 -10.35 6.84
C ASN A 281 4.22 -10.42 8.15
N ILE A 282 3.19 -9.59 8.28
CA ILE A 282 2.26 -9.64 9.41
C ILE A 282 0.98 -10.34 8.93
N ASP A 283 0.80 -11.58 9.36
CA ASP A 283 -0.30 -12.44 8.92
C ASP A 283 -1.61 -12.11 9.65
N LYS A 284 -1.51 -11.78 10.95
CA LYS A 284 -2.65 -11.34 11.78
C LYS A 284 -2.21 -10.20 12.70
N PHE A 285 -3.12 -9.25 12.90
CA PHE A 285 -2.90 -8.12 13.80
C PHE A 285 -4.19 -7.84 14.57
N ASP A 286 -4.15 -8.05 15.87
CA ASP A 286 -5.23 -7.77 16.81
C ASP A 286 -4.80 -6.68 17.78
N LEU A 287 -5.69 -5.74 18.05
CA LEU A 287 -5.43 -4.65 19.00
C LEU A 287 -6.65 -4.50 19.92
N LYS A 288 -6.42 -4.45 21.23
CA LYS A 288 -7.48 -4.35 22.25
C LYS A 288 -7.10 -3.38 23.35
N SER A 289 -8.05 -2.58 23.84
CA SER A 289 -7.86 -1.77 25.05
C SER A 289 -8.42 -2.49 26.27
N GLU A 290 -7.62 -2.67 27.33
CA GLU A 290 -8.05 -3.23 28.61
C GLU A 290 -7.33 -2.54 29.77
N ASN A 291 -8.07 -2.13 30.81
CA ASN A 291 -7.54 -1.50 32.03
C ASN A 291 -6.58 -0.31 31.80
N GLY A 292 -6.86 0.49 30.77
CA GLY A 292 -6.05 1.65 30.41
C GLY A 292 -4.71 1.32 29.74
N THR A 293 -4.61 0.11 29.17
CA THR A 293 -3.47 -0.34 28.37
C THR A 293 -3.95 -0.83 27.01
N ILE A 294 -3.18 -0.57 25.96
CA ILE A 294 -3.41 -1.13 24.63
C ILE A 294 -2.58 -2.41 24.52
N ASN A 295 -3.27 -3.53 24.39
CA ASN A 295 -2.70 -4.84 24.14
C ASN A 295 -2.71 -5.10 22.62
N ILE A 296 -1.55 -5.34 22.05
CA ILE A 296 -1.36 -5.70 20.65
C ILE A 296 -0.96 -7.16 20.60
N LYS A 297 -1.54 -7.91 19.68
CA LYS A 297 -1.10 -9.26 19.33
C LYS A 297 -0.91 -9.36 17.83
N ALA A 298 0.28 -9.72 17.39
CA ALA A 298 0.61 -9.88 15.99
C ALA A 298 1.21 -11.26 15.74
N ASP A 299 0.71 -11.96 14.72
CA ASP A 299 1.34 -13.15 14.17
C ASP A 299 2.13 -12.72 12.92
N ALA A 300 3.43 -12.96 12.94
CA ALA A 300 4.36 -12.56 11.90
C ALA A 300 5.09 -13.79 11.32
N SER A 301 5.37 -13.73 10.02
CA SER A 301 6.20 -14.69 9.30
C SER A 301 7.45 -14.00 8.80
N ILE A 302 8.62 -14.47 9.25
CA ILE A 302 9.92 -13.89 8.89
C ILE A 302 10.61 -14.85 7.90
N ILE A 303 10.98 -14.33 6.74
CA ILE A 303 11.69 -15.08 5.71
C ILE A 303 13.14 -14.61 5.69
N MET A 304 14.06 -15.54 5.96
CA MET A 304 15.49 -15.30 5.93
C MET A 304 16.13 -16.12 4.82
N LYS A 305 16.89 -15.46 3.93
CA LYS A 305 17.57 -16.13 2.82
C LYS A 305 18.83 -16.88 3.27
N PHE A 306 19.49 -16.46 4.35
CA PHE A 306 20.83 -16.91 4.73
C PHE A 306 20.90 -17.85 5.96
N LEU A 307 19.87 -18.67 6.20
CA LEU A 307 19.87 -19.58 7.36
C LEU A 307 20.77 -20.82 7.12
N PRO A 308 21.53 -21.28 8.14
CA PRO A 308 22.35 -22.50 8.05
C PRO A 308 21.54 -23.75 7.73
N LEU A 309 22.16 -24.71 7.03
CA LEU A 309 21.50 -25.94 6.59
C LEU A 309 20.95 -26.81 7.74
N ASN A 310 21.64 -26.82 8.89
CA ASN A 310 21.28 -27.65 10.05
C ASN A 310 20.84 -26.83 11.26
N ILE A 311 20.29 -25.63 11.05
CA ILE A 311 19.83 -24.81 12.17
C ILE A 311 18.57 -25.40 12.82
N ASN A 312 18.63 -25.65 14.12
CA ASN A 312 17.44 -25.90 14.94
C ASN A 312 17.64 -25.19 16.27
N LEU A 313 17.23 -23.93 16.30
CA LEU A 313 17.37 -23.07 17.48
C LEU A 313 15.99 -22.81 18.08
N PRO A 314 15.67 -23.44 19.23
CA PRO A 314 14.47 -23.10 19.98
C PRO A 314 14.71 -21.81 20.76
N PHE A 315 13.83 -20.85 20.56
CA PHE A 315 13.76 -19.61 21.30
C PHE A 315 12.64 -19.72 22.35
N GLY A 316 12.96 -19.34 23.58
CA GLY A 316 11.96 -19.16 24.63
C GLY A 316 11.17 -17.87 24.45
N PHE A 317 10.57 -17.38 25.54
CA PHE A 317 10.03 -16.02 25.55
C PHE A 317 11.17 -15.01 25.41
N ILE A 318 11.00 -14.03 24.52
CA ILE A 318 11.97 -12.95 24.33
C ILE A 318 11.29 -11.62 24.60
N ASN A 319 11.94 -10.80 25.41
CA ASN A 319 11.53 -9.42 25.64
C ASN A 319 12.27 -8.49 24.68
N TRP A 320 11.53 -7.58 24.08
CA TRP A 320 12.01 -6.65 23.07
C TRP A 320 11.77 -5.21 23.50
N ASN A 321 12.70 -4.34 23.14
CA ASN A 321 12.47 -2.90 23.06
C ASN A 321 12.15 -2.57 21.61
N LEU A 322 11.00 -1.94 21.38
CA LEU A 322 10.63 -1.40 20.08
C LEU A 322 10.77 0.12 20.14
N PHE A 323 11.47 0.69 19.15
CA PHE A 323 11.70 2.12 19.05
C PHE A 323 11.15 2.70 17.75
N PHE A 324 10.64 3.92 17.84
CA PHE A 324 10.38 4.79 16.70
C PHE A 324 11.31 6.00 16.75
N GLU A 325 11.61 6.56 15.59
CA GLU A 325 12.34 7.83 15.51
C GLU A 325 11.43 9.01 15.88
N ASP A 326 11.94 9.92 16.71
CA ASP A 326 11.34 11.24 16.88
C ASP A 326 11.71 12.21 15.74
N CYS A 327 11.33 13.49 15.89
CA CYS A 327 11.65 14.53 14.92
C CYS A 327 13.14 14.78 14.69
N ASP A 328 13.99 14.47 15.68
CA ASP A 328 15.44 14.67 15.65
C ASP A 328 16.18 13.33 15.38
N ALA A 329 15.46 12.30 14.91
CA ALA A 329 15.94 10.94 14.68
C ALA A 329 16.48 10.20 15.93
N ASN A 330 16.05 10.59 17.12
CA ASN A 330 16.33 9.83 18.34
C ASN A 330 15.39 8.62 18.46
N LEU A 331 15.91 7.52 18.99
CA LEU A 331 15.14 6.29 19.20
C LEU A 331 14.31 6.37 20.48
N ILE A 332 12.99 6.44 20.33
CA ILE A 332 12.02 6.52 21.42
C ILE A 332 11.34 5.16 21.62
N GLN A 333 11.48 4.59 22.82
CA GLN A 333 10.89 3.31 23.15
C GLN A 333 9.36 3.43 23.33
N VAL A 334 8.61 2.50 22.76
CA VAL A 334 7.15 2.44 22.90
C VAL A 334 6.73 1.07 23.42
N GLY A 335 6.06 1.04 24.58
CA GLY A 335 5.48 -0.17 25.17
C GLY A 335 6.48 -1.25 25.57
N ASP A 336 5.93 -2.35 26.09
CA ASP A 336 6.65 -3.58 26.40
C ASP A 336 6.27 -4.67 25.41
N TRP A 337 7.25 -5.24 24.72
CA TRP A 337 7.05 -6.19 23.65
C TRP A 337 7.63 -7.55 24.04
N THR A 338 6.88 -8.62 23.79
CA THR A 338 7.28 -9.99 24.12
C THR A 338 6.92 -10.92 22.98
N SER A 339 7.79 -11.87 22.64
CA SER A 339 7.45 -12.95 21.71
C SER A 339 7.21 -14.26 22.43
N SER A 340 6.25 -15.04 21.93
CA SER A 340 6.03 -16.42 22.36
C SER A 340 7.19 -17.32 21.89
N PRO A 341 7.41 -18.49 22.50
CA PRO A 341 8.44 -19.42 22.07
C PRO A 341 8.27 -19.83 20.60
N PHE A 342 9.36 -19.86 19.86
CA PHE A 342 9.40 -20.23 18.44
C PHE A 342 10.66 -21.03 18.12
N VAL A 343 10.70 -21.69 16.98
CA VAL A 343 11.86 -22.47 16.53
C VAL A 343 12.27 -21.98 15.16
N VAL A 344 13.57 -21.76 14.98
CA VAL A 344 14.15 -21.45 13.67
C VAL A 344 14.61 -22.75 13.04
N GLU A 345 13.97 -23.12 11.92
CA GLU A 345 14.25 -24.29 11.12
C GLU A 345 14.84 -23.89 9.76
N PRO A 346 15.64 -24.75 9.11
CA PRO A 346 16.28 -24.41 7.85
C PRO A 346 15.25 -24.37 6.72
N HIS A 347 15.37 -23.39 5.82
CA HIS A 347 14.51 -23.18 4.64
C HIS A 347 13.02 -23.03 4.92
N LYS A 348 12.63 -22.73 6.16
CA LYS A 348 11.23 -22.46 6.52
C LYS A 348 11.08 -21.03 7.04
N PRO A 349 9.95 -20.37 6.73
CA PRO A 349 9.61 -19.11 7.37
C PRO A 349 9.53 -19.29 8.89
N ILE A 350 10.07 -18.32 9.63
CA ILE A 350 10.01 -18.29 11.09
C ILE A 350 8.65 -17.69 11.47
N GLY A 351 7.77 -18.53 12.02
CA GLY A 351 6.49 -18.07 12.59
C GLY A 351 6.69 -17.51 14.00
N LEU A 352 6.28 -16.27 14.21
CA LEU A 352 6.47 -15.52 15.45
C LEU A 352 5.15 -14.89 15.91
N THR A 353 4.70 -15.22 17.12
CA THR A 353 3.60 -14.50 17.78
C THR A 353 4.17 -13.49 18.76
N VAL A 354 3.93 -12.20 18.51
CA VAL A 354 4.36 -11.07 19.31
C VAL A 354 3.16 -10.50 20.08
N ASN A 355 3.34 -10.25 21.37
CA ASN A 355 2.39 -9.56 22.23
C ASN A 355 3.04 -8.26 22.74
N ALA A 356 2.31 -7.15 22.70
CA ALA A 356 2.78 -5.89 23.23
C ALA A 356 1.76 -5.25 24.14
N ASN A 357 2.24 -4.62 25.20
CA ASN A 357 1.42 -3.84 26.11
C ASN A 357 1.92 -2.39 26.11
N ILE A 358 1.07 -1.46 25.66
CA ILE A 358 1.36 -0.03 25.64
C ILE A 358 0.53 0.61 26.75
N SER A 359 1.20 1.19 27.74
CA SER A 359 0.56 1.84 28.89
C SER A 359 0.57 3.36 28.80
N SER A 360 1.41 3.93 27.95
CA SER A 360 1.47 5.36 27.64
C SER A 360 2.09 5.58 26.25
N MET A 361 1.80 6.73 25.65
CA MET A 361 2.46 7.19 24.43
C MET A 361 3.39 8.36 24.79
N PRO A 362 4.69 8.30 24.45
CA PRO A 362 5.62 9.41 24.66
C PRO A 362 5.20 10.69 23.93
N ASP A 363 5.31 11.84 24.59
CA ASP A 363 4.92 13.15 24.03
C ASP A 363 5.73 13.50 22.78
N CYS A 364 7.02 13.15 22.73
CA CYS A 364 7.89 13.41 21.58
C CYS A 364 7.48 12.70 20.27
N LEU A 365 6.62 11.66 20.34
CA LEU A 365 6.03 11.05 19.15
C LEU A 365 4.73 11.72 18.71
N MET A 366 4.12 12.51 19.60
CA MET A 366 2.85 13.22 19.38
C MET A 366 3.07 14.69 19.03
N ASP A 367 4.17 15.28 19.47
CA ASP A 367 4.51 16.68 19.21
C ASP A 367 4.94 16.90 17.76
N ASP A 368 4.54 18.03 17.17
CA ASP A 368 4.87 18.33 15.78
C ASP A 368 6.33 18.67 15.55
N CYS A 369 6.87 18.15 14.45
CA CYS A 369 8.23 18.44 14.02
C CYS A 369 8.34 19.86 13.45
N LYS A 370 9.44 20.56 13.77
CA LYS A 370 9.70 21.94 13.33
C LYS A 370 9.73 22.11 11.82
N ASP A 371 10.14 21.07 11.09
CA ASP A 371 10.40 21.15 9.64
C ASP A 371 9.12 21.09 8.80
N ASN A 372 8.18 20.22 9.17
CA ASN A 372 7.02 19.89 8.35
C ASN A 372 5.66 19.95 9.08
N GLY A 373 5.64 20.28 10.38
CA GLY A 373 4.41 20.37 11.18
C GLY A 373 3.68 19.02 11.33
N GLN A 374 4.34 17.89 11.07
CA GLN A 374 3.76 16.55 11.24
C GLN A 374 4.54 15.80 12.30
N SER A 375 3.88 15.46 13.40
CA SER A 375 4.41 14.56 14.43
C SER A 375 4.81 13.17 13.87
N PRO A 376 5.73 12.45 14.54
CA PRO A 376 6.08 11.08 14.18
C PRO A 376 4.87 10.14 14.11
N ILE A 377 3.89 10.28 15.01
CA ILE A 377 2.67 9.46 14.97
C ILE A 377 1.84 9.76 13.72
N ASN A 378 1.78 11.01 13.26
CA ASN A 378 1.07 11.37 12.03
C ASN A 378 1.69 10.68 10.82
N LYS A 379 3.02 10.63 10.75
CA LYS A 379 3.75 9.89 9.70
C LYS A 379 3.44 8.39 9.72
N ILE A 380 3.30 7.81 10.92
CA ILE A 380 2.93 6.39 11.08
C ILE A 380 1.48 6.15 10.65
N LEU A 381 0.54 6.98 11.11
CA LEU A 381 -0.88 6.89 10.76
C LEU A 381 -1.10 7.10 9.26
N ASP A 382 -0.42 8.08 8.65
CA ASP A 382 -0.48 8.33 7.21
C ASP A 382 0.01 7.12 6.41
N LYS A 383 1.16 6.54 6.79
CA LYS A 383 1.67 5.30 6.19
C LYS A 383 0.69 4.14 6.36
N TYR A 384 0.07 3.99 7.53
CA TYR A 384 -0.95 2.96 7.78
C TYR A 384 -2.18 3.14 6.88
N LEU A 385 -2.74 4.34 6.81
CA LEU A 385 -3.92 4.64 6.00
C LEU A 385 -3.64 4.41 4.50
N GLN A 386 -2.43 4.73 4.04
CA GLN A 386 -1.97 4.55 2.66
C GLN A 386 -1.40 3.14 2.35
N GLU A 387 -1.44 2.19 3.29
CA GLU A 387 -0.90 0.83 3.13
C GLU A 387 0.61 0.77 2.80
N LYS A 388 1.37 1.76 3.26
CA LYS A 388 2.83 1.82 3.11
C LYS A 388 3.55 1.14 4.29
N PRO A 389 4.77 0.60 4.08
CA PRO A 389 5.56 0.01 5.16
C PRO A 389 5.89 1.04 6.27
N ILE A 390 5.71 0.61 7.52
CA ILE A 390 6.05 1.37 8.72
C ILE A 390 7.39 0.87 9.24
N GLY A 391 8.35 1.78 9.37
CA GLY A 391 9.68 1.49 9.87
C GLY A 391 9.75 1.64 11.39
N PHE A 392 10.43 0.69 12.05
CA PHE A 392 10.72 0.73 13.48
C PHE A 392 12.05 0.03 13.77
N TYR A 393 12.58 0.21 14.97
CA TYR A 393 13.80 -0.45 15.42
C TYR A 393 13.49 -1.45 16.53
N LEU A 394 14.09 -2.63 16.43
CA LEU A 394 13.91 -3.71 17.38
C LEU A 394 15.24 -4.01 18.08
N GLN A 395 15.22 -4.10 19.40
CA GLN A 395 16.38 -4.46 20.21
C GLN A 395 15.98 -5.54 21.21
N ILE A 396 16.81 -6.56 21.37
CA ILE A 396 16.54 -7.58 22.39
C ILE A 396 16.88 -7.05 23.79
N ARG A 397 16.04 -7.32 24.78
CA ARG A 397 16.26 -6.88 26.17
C ARG A 397 17.02 -7.93 26.98
N ASP A 398 16.63 -9.19 26.86
CA ASP A 398 17.12 -10.29 27.68
C ASP A 398 17.80 -11.37 26.84
N ARG A 399 18.88 -11.95 27.39
CA ARG A 399 19.69 -12.98 26.71
C ARG A 399 18.95 -14.30 26.50
N GLY A 400 18.18 -14.73 27.49
CA GLY A 400 17.56 -16.07 27.47
C GLY A 400 18.59 -17.18 27.21
N ILE A 401 18.34 -18.01 26.18
CA ILE A 401 19.16 -19.17 25.79
C ILE A 401 20.15 -18.80 24.65
N LEU A 402 20.22 -17.52 24.27
CA LEU A 402 21.01 -17.11 23.12
C LEU A 402 22.52 -17.21 23.38
N PRO A 403 23.30 -17.66 22.37
CA PRO A 403 24.74 -17.48 22.34
C PRO A 403 25.14 -16.03 22.65
N ASP A 404 26.25 -15.86 23.38
CA ASP A 404 26.73 -14.54 23.83
C ASP A 404 26.89 -13.57 22.66
N TRP A 405 27.42 -14.05 21.54
CA TRP A 405 27.66 -13.23 20.36
C TRP A 405 26.36 -12.74 19.71
N ILE A 406 25.31 -13.59 19.62
CA ILE A 406 24.00 -13.22 19.07
C ILE A 406 23.30 -12.21 19.99
N PHE A 407 23.32 -12.45 21.30
CA PHE A 407 22.73 -11.52 22.25
C PHE A 407 23.42 -10.16 22.21
N ASN A 408 24.76 -10.13 22.26
CA ASN A 408 25.52 -8.89 22.18
C ASN A 408 25.21 -8.11 20.89
N PHE A 409 25.05 -8.81 19.77
CA PHE A 409 24.65 -8.22 18.49
C PHE A 409 23.28 -7.54 18.58
N LEU A 410 22.23 -8.31 18.88
CA LEU A 410 20.85 -7.83 18.90
C LEU A 410 20.56 -6.84 20.04
N HIS A 411 21.38 -6.85 21.09
CA HIS A 411 21.21 -5.97 22.25
C HIS A 411 21.92 -4.63 22.05
N LYS A 412 23.14 -4.62 21.48
CA LYS A 412 23.91 -3.38 21.32
C LYS A 412 23.58 -2.62 20.04
N SER A 413 22.99 -3.28 19.05
CA SER A 413 22.65 -2.68 17.77
C SER A 413 21.17 -2.93 17.43
N PRO A 414 20.28 -1.95 17.64
CA PRO A 414 18.88 -2.06 17.25
C PRO A 414 18.76 -2.31 15.75
N VAL A 415 17.98 -3.33 15.37
CA VAL A 415 17.76 -3.71 13.97
C VAL A 415 16.57 -2.93 13.43
N ARG A 416 16.77 -2.19 12.34
CA ARG A 416 15.68 -1.52 11.63
C ARG A 416 14.87 -2.53 10.82
N LEU A 417 13.56 -2.51 10.95
CA LEU A 417 12.62 -3.34 10.20
C LEU A 417 11.52 -2.47 9.59
N GLU A 418 10.97 -2.89 8.46
CA GLU A 418 9.82 -2.24 7.84
C GLU A 418 8.70 -3.26 7.61
N VAL A 419 7.50 -2.97 8.12
CA VAL A 419 6.35 -3.90 8.03
C VAL A 419 5.12 -3.20 7.48
N LYS A 420 4.34 -3.93 6.68
CA LYS A 420 2.99 -3.52 6.30
C LYS A 420 2.00 -4.10 7.30
N LEU A 421 1.20 -3.23 7.93
CA LEU A 421 0.14 -3.68 8.83
C LEU A 421 -1.14 -3.94 8.03
N PRO A 422 -1.85 -5.06 8.27
CA PRO A 422 -3.14 -5.30 7.65
C PRO A 422 -4.15 -4.25 8.14
N LYS A 423 -5.00 -3.76 7.23
CA LYS A 423 -6.08 -2.83 7.60
C LYS A 423 -7.04 -3.53 8.55
N ILE A 424 -7.34 -2.89 9.68
CA ILE A 424 -8.40 -3.32 10.58
C ILE A 424 -9.71 -3.27 9.79
N ASN A 425 -10.28 -4.45 9.53
CA ASN A 425 -11.49 -4.56 8.75
C ASN A 425 -12.69 -4.02 9.55
N MET A 426 -13.02 -2.74 9.34
CA MET A 426 -14.23 -2.11 9.90
C MET A 426 -15.46 -2.43 9.03
N ASN A 427 -15.65 -3.70 8.65
CA ASN A 427 -16.79 -4.19 7.86
C ASN A 427 -18.10 -4.21 8.67
N TYR A 428 -18.32 -3.18 9.48
CA TYR A 428 -19.54 -2.98 10.23
C TYR A 428 -20.42 -2.06 9.39
N PRO A 429 -21.68 -2.44 9.09
CA PRO A 429 -22.62 -1.48 8.55
C PRO A 429 -22.72 -0.33 9.55
N LEU A 430 -22.28 0.85 9.13
CA LEU A 430 -22.46 2.07 9.91
C LEU A 430 -23.89 2.52 9.65
N ASP A 431 -24.76 2.33 10.63
CA ASP A 431 -26.12 2.83 10.56
C ASP A 431 -26.07 4.33 10.88
N PHE A 432 -26.17 5.16 9.84
CA PHE A 432 -26.26 6.61 9.95
C PHE A 432 -27.71 7.02 10.10
N VAL A 433 -28.02 7.74 11.18
CA VAL A 433 -29.31 8.38 11.42
C VAL A 433 -29.11 9.88 11.40
N VAL A 434 -29.87 10.57 10.55
CA VAL A 434 -29.94 12.04 10.54
C VAL A 434 -30.96 12.47 11.60
N ASP A 435 -30.50 12.89 12.76
CA ASP A 435 -31.37 13.38 13.84
C ASP A 435 -32.01 14.72 13.45
N SER A 436 -31.19 15.60 12.87
CA SER A 436 -31.69 16.81 12.22
C SER A 436 -30.65 17.38 11.28
N SER A 437 -31.09 17.86 10.11
CA SER A 437 -30.24 18.56 9.16
C SER A 437 -30.93 19.84 8.69
N GLU A 438 -30.17 20.88 8.45
CA GLU A 438 -30.62 22.12 7.81
C GLU A 438 -29.66 22.44 6.67
N VAL A 439 -30.22 22.59 5.47
CA VAL A 439 -29.47 22.86 4.25
C VAL A 439 -30.00 24.15 3.62
N GLU A 440 -29.15 25.16 3.56
CA GLU A 440 -29.40 26.42 2.86
C GLU A 440 -28.66 26.37 1.53
N ILE A 441 -29.39 26.30 0.41
CA ILE A 441 -28.80 26.15 -0.92
C ILE A 441 -28.71 27.51 -1.61
N ASN A 442 -27.52 27.87 -2.11
CA ASN A 442 -27.27 29.07 -2.90
C ASN A 442 -26.47 28.74 -4.17
N ASN A 443 -27.20 28.54 -5.29
CA ASN A 443 -26.66 28.16 -6.59
C ASN A 443 -25.80 26.88 -6.55
N THR A 444 -24.47 26.99 -6.54
CA THR A 444 -23.53 25.87 -6.47
C THR A 444 -22.93 25.70 -5.07
N THR A 445 -23.29 26.53 -4.11
CA THR A 445 -22.82 26.44 -2.73
C THR A 445 -23.99 26.15 -1.81
N ALA A 446 -23.78 25.41 -0.73
CA ALA A 446 -24.76 25.19 0.31
C ALA A 446 -24.11 25.31 1.68
N ARG A 447 -24.87 25.82 2.65
CA ARG A 447 -24.52 25.68 4.06
C ARG A 447 -25.25 24.51 4.64
N TRP A 448 -24.51 23.62 5.27
CA TRP A 448 -25.06 22.39 5.82
C TRP A 448 -24.76 22.31 7.32
N ASN A 449 -25.81 22.33 8.12
CA ASN A 449 -25.75 22.11 9.55
C ASN A 449 -26.44 20.78 9.87
N SER A 450 -25.76 19.86 10.55
CA SER A 450 -26.29 18.51 10.78
C SER A 450 -25.97 17.98 12.16
N ASN A 451 -26.92 17.25 12.73
CA ASN A 451 -26.71 16.37 13.86
C ASN A 451 -26.96 14.94 13.38
N LEU A 452 -25.93 14.11 13.49
CA LEU A 452 -25.92 12.73 13.03
C LEU A 452 -25.69 11.81 14.21
N SER A 453 -26.44 10.71 14.27
CA SER A 453 -26.18 9.62 15.19
C SER A 453 -25.70 8.41 14.40
N ILE A 454 -24.55 7.87 14.79
CA ILE A 454 -23.96 6.67 14.20
C ILE A 454 -23.95 5.60 15.26
N ILE A 455 -24.59 4.47 15.00
CA ILE A 455 -24.56 3.30 15.88
C ILE A 455 -23.68 2.25 15.23
N THR A 456 -22.64 1.82 15.94
CA THR A 456 -21.73 0.79 15.46
C THR A 456 -21.32 -0.15 16.59
N ASN A 457 -20.69 -1.26 16.26
CA ASN A 457 -20.16 -2.16 17.26
C ASN A 457 -19.03 -1.49 18.04
N LYS A 458 -18.83 -1.92 19.28
CA LYS A 458 -17.73 -1.41 20.09
C LYS A 458 -16.40 -1.62 19.34
N LEU A 459 -15.64 -0.54 19.17
CA LEU A 459 -14.30 -0.62 18.59
C LEU A 459 -13.41 -1.49 19.49
N PRO A 460 -12.45 -2.25 18.94
CA PRO A 460 -11.49 -3.00 19.75
C PRO A 460 -10.67 -2.11 20.70
N VAL A 461 -10.56 -0.82 20.36
CA VAL A 461 -9.79 0.19 21.07
C VAL A 461 -10.72 1.27 21.58
N ASP A 462 -10.60 1.58 22.87
CA ASP A 462 -11.35 2.65 23.52
C ASP A 462 -10.60 3.98 23.31
N PHE A 463 -10.60 4.52 22.08
CA PHE A 463 -10.26 5.92 21.84
C PHE A 463 -11.53 6.75 21.66
N ASP A 464 -11.60 7.87 22.37
CA ASP A 464 -12.69 8.84 22.19
C ASP A 464 -12.17 10.01 21.38
N ILE A 465 -12.83 10.31 20.27
CA ILE A 465 -12.60 11.52 19.51
C ILE A 465 -13.55 12.58 20.08
N GLU A 466 -13.03 13.74 20.47
CA GLU A 466 -13.85 14.83 21.00
C GLU A 466 -14.28 15.79 19.91
N GLN A 467 -13.33 16.20 19.07
CA GLN A 467 -13.56 17.19 18.03
C GLN A 467 -12.49 17.13 16.94
N PHE A 468 -12.83 17.62 15.75
CA PHE A 468 -11.89 17.77 14.64
C PHE A 468 -12.38 18.80 13.63
N LYS A 469 -11.47 19.35 12.83
CA LYS A 469 -11.80 20.14 11.62
C LYS A 469 -11.68 19.22 10.41
N PHE A 470 -12.55 19.42 9.42
CA PHE A 470 -12.66 18.48 8.33
C PHE A 470 -12.97 19.14 7.00
N ASP A 471 -12.15 18.82 6.01
CA ASP A 471 -12.39 19.12 4.62
C ASP A 471 -12.48 17.80 3.84
N PHE A 472 -13.42 17.71 2.90
CA PHE A 472 -13.63 16.50 2.12
C PHE A 472 -13.98 16.79 0.66
N VAL A 473 -13.68 15.80 -0.18
CA VAL A 473 -14.04 15.78 -1.60
C VAL A 473 -14.76 14.46 -1.86
N LEU A 474 -16.00 14.55 -2.33
CA LEU A 474 -16.72 13.42 -2.92
C LEU A 474 -16.41 13.37 -4.41
N SER A 475 -15.99 12.22 -4.90
CA SER A 475 -15.66 11.97 -6.30
C SER A 475 -16.42 10.77 -6.86
N GLY A 476 -16.67 10.80 -8.16
CA GLY A 476 -17.19 9.67 -8.91
C GLY A 476 -16.11 8.65 -9.31
N PRO A 477 -16.46 7.61 -10.10
CA PRO A 477 -15.56 6.52 -10.48
C PRO A 477 -14.32 6.97 -11.27
N GLU A 478 -14.45 8.03 -12.05
CA GLU A 478 -13.36 8.59 -12.89
C GLU A 478 -12.53 9.65 -12.15
N GLY A 479 -12.74 9.83 -10.84
CA GLY A 479 -12.07 10.86 -10.05
C GLY A 479 -12.59 12.28 -10.29
N SER A 480 -13.72 12.43 -10.99
CA SER A 480 -14.42 13.70 -11.14
C SER A 480 -14.98 14.15 -9.80
N GLU A 481 -14.56 15.32 -9.33
CA GLU A 481 -15.06 15.92 -8.09
C GLU A 481 -16.54 16.29 -8.26
N ILE A 482 -17.40 15.77 -7.39
CA ILE A 482 -18.86 16.01 -7.39
C ILE A 482 -19.22 17.11 -6.40
N LEU A 483 -18.70 16.99 -5.17
CA LEU A 483 -18.78 18.05 -4.16
C LEU A 483 -17.51 18.14 -3.33
N VAL A 484 -17.27 19.35 -2.84
CA VAL A 484 -16.22 19.67 -1.87
C VAL A 484 -16.91 20.26 -0.65
N GLY A 485 -16.63 19.72 0.53
CA GLY A 485 -17.12 20.25 1.79
C GLY A 485 -15.98 20.72 2.67
N SER A 486 -16.21 21.78 3.43
CA SER A 486 -15.30 22.29 4.44
C SER A 486 -16.05 22.64 5.70
N SER A 487 -15.48 22.32 6.86
CA SER A 487 -16.00 22.77 8.14
C SER A 487 -15.73 24.27 8.40
N ASN A 488 -15.09 24.98 7.46
CA ASN A 488 -14.75 26.41 7.56
C ASN A 488 -14.06 26.76 8.89
N ASN A 489 -13.08 25.92 9.26
CA ASN A 489 -12.31 26.03 10.50
C ASN A 489 -13.15 25.90 11.78
N GLN A 490 -14.40 25.42 11.69
CA GLN A 490 -15.23 25.04 12.82
C GLN A 490 -15.02 23.58 13.18
N PHE A 491 -15.17 23.27 14.47
CA PHE A 491 -15.02 21.91 14.97
C PHE A 491 -16.30 21.11 14.76
N VAL A 492 -16.16 19.96 14.09
CA VAL A 492 -17.12 18.87 14.20
C VAL A 492 -16.95 18.27 15.59
N LEU A 493 -18.01 18.28 16.39
CA LEU A 493 -18.00 17.75 17.75
C LEU A 493 -18.52 16.32 17.75
N LEU A 494 -17.80 15.40 18.38
CA LEU A 494 -18.21 14.02 18.55
C LEU A 494 -18.47 13.73 20.03
N ASN A 495 -19.64 13.17 20.31
CA ASN A 495 -19.95 12.61 21.61
C ASN A 495 -20.10 11.10 21.49
N MET A 496 -19.10 10.40 22.00
CA MET A 496 -19.00 8.94 21.92
C MET A 496 -19.48 8.32 23.23
N THR A 497 -20.44 7.41 23.15
CA THR A 497 -20.92 6.64 24.30
C THR A 497 -20.69 5.15 24.08
N HIS A 498 -19.95 4.54 25.00
CA HIS A 498 -19.58 3.12 24.95
C HIS A 498 -20.55 2.29 25.77
N ASN A 499 -21.55 1.72 25.10
CA ASN A 499 -22.44 0.69 25.67
C ASN A 499 -22.10 -0.68 25.00
N HIS A 500 -23.04 -1.63 24.94
CA HIS A 500 -22.88 -2.83 24.10
C HIS A 500 -22.62 -2.48 22.61
N HIS A 501 -22.94 -1.25 22.22
CA HIS A 501 -22.63 -0.60 20.95
C HIS A 501 -21.91 0.73 21.22
N LEU A 502 -21.13 1.19 20.25
CA LEU A 502 -20.56 2.54 20.21
C LEU A 502 -21.59 3.45 19.52
N ASN A 503 -22.16 4.40 20.27
CA ASN A 503 -22.97 5.45 19.67
C ASN A 503 -22.12 6.71 19.54
N ILE A 504 -22.05 7.26 18.34
CA ILE A 504 -21.33 8.48 18.01
C ILE A 504 -22.38 9.51 17.61
N ALA A 505 -22.60 10.52 18.45
CA ALA A 505 -23.36 11.69 18.06
C ALA A 505 -22.39 12.73 17.49
N ALA A 506 -22.52 13.03 16.20
CA ALA A 506 -21.71 13.99 15.47
C ALA A 506 -22.50 15.26 15.19
N ILE A 507 -21.99 16.39 15.67
CA ILE A 507 -22.54 17.72 15.40
C ILE A 507 -21.62 18.39 14.37
N LEU A 508 -22.14 18.60 13.17
CA LEU A 508 -21.46 19.20 12.04
C LEU A 508 -21.94 20.66 11.92
N PRO A 509 -21.19 21.65 12.42
CA PRO A 509 -21.66 23.03 12.41
C PRO A 509 -21.35 23.69 11.06
N ASN A 510 -22.39 24.25 10.44
CA ASN A 510 -22.33 25.17 9.30
C ASN A 510 -21.23 24.84 8.26
N MET A 511 -21.20 23.60 7.80
CA MET A 511 -20.25 23.19 6.76
C MET A 511 -20.57 23.91 5.46
N ASP A 512 -19.55 24.51 4.86
CA ASP A 512 -19.64 25.10 3.54
C ASP A 512 -19.42 23.98 2.51
N VAL A 513 -20.42 23.72 1.70
CA VAL A 513 -20.42 22.70 0.65
C VAL A 513 -20.47 23.37 -0.70
N SER A 514 -19.57 23.02 -1.61
CA SER A 514 -19.56 23.47 -3.00
C SER A 514 -19.77 22.29 -3.92
N VAL A 515 -20.78 22.40 -4.79
CA VAL A 515 -21.11 21.43 -5.82
C VAL A 515 -20.28 21.75 -7.07
N THR A 516 -19.32 20.88 -7.39
CA THR A 516 -18.43 21.02 -8.55
C THR A 516 -19.03 20.41 -9.81
N ASP A 517 -19.77 19.30 -9.67
CA ASP A 517 -20.54 18.68 -10.75
C ASP A 517 -22.03 18.56 -10.37
N PRO A 518 -22.84 19.59 -10.67
CA PRO A 518 -24.27 19.60 -10.38
C PRO A 518 -25.04 18.49 -11.11
N THR A 519 -24.60 18.09 -12.30
CA THR A 519 -25.23 17.02 -13.08
C THR A 519 -25.02 15.67 -12.41
N ALA A 520 -23.79 15.37 -11.95
CA ALA A 520 -23.52 14.14 -11.21
C ALA A 520 -24.29 14.09 -9.89
N LEU A 521 -24.33 15.20 -9.14
CA LEU A 521 -25.13 15.29 -7.92
C LEU A 521 -26.62 15.04 -8.18
N GLY A 522 -27.17 15.62 -9.25
CA GLY A 522 -28.56 15.40 -9.65
C GLY A 522 -28.89 13.94 -9.94
N LYS A 523 -27.98 13.20 -10.60
CA LYS A 523 -28.14 11.75 -10.83
C LYS A 523 -28.17 10.96 -9.53
N ILE A 524 -27.26 11.26 -8.60
CA ILE A 524 -27.21 10.64 -7.27
C ILE A 524 -28.52 10.87 -6.53
N ILE A 525 -29.02 12.11 -6.49
CA ILE A 525 -30.29 12.44 -5.83
C ILE A 525 -31.45 11.69 -6.52
N ASN A 526 -31.46 11.63 -7.85
CA ASN A 526 -32.49 10.92 -8.59
C ASN A 526 -32.50 9.41 -8.32
N GLU A 527 -31.33 8.78 -8.21
CA GLU A 527 -31.19 7.37 -7.81
C GLU A 527 -31.69 7.13 -6.40
N LEU A 528 -31.34 8.01 -5.46
CA LEU A 528 -31.83 7.93 -4.08
C LEU A 528 -33.35 8.08 -4.01
N LEU A 529 -33.96 9.01 -4.76
CA LEU A 529 -35.41 9.21 -4.79
C LEU A 529 -36.19 8.04 -5.40
N ASN A 530 -35.59 7.29 -6.34
CA ASN A 530 -36.27 6.20 -7.04
C ASN A 530 -35.94 4.80 -6.50
N THR A 531 -34.72 4.60 -5.99
CA THR A 531 -34.20 3.27 -5.61
C THR A 531 -33.70 3.17 -4.18
N HIS A 532 -33.62 4.29 -3.44
CA HIS A 532 -33.11 4.38 -2.06
C HIS A 532 -31.63 4.01 -1.88
N THR A 533 -30.92 3.69 -2.97
CA THR A 533 -29.50 3.32 -2.99
C THR A 533 -28.79 3.97 -4.17
N VAL A 534 -27.51 4.31 -4.03
CA VAL A 534 -26.71 4.75 -5.17
C VAL A 534 -25.99 3.55 -5.78
N THR A 535 -26.12 3.36 -7.08
CA THR A 535 -25.52 2.23 -7.80
C THR A 535 -24.08 2.50 -8.24
N ASP A 536 -23.75 3.77 -8.48
CA ASP A 536 -22.43 4.20 -8.88
C ASP A 536 -21.43 4.17 -7.71
N ASP A 537 -20.19 3.83 -8.03
CA ASP A 537 -19.07 3.85 -7.09
C ASP A 537 -18.71 5.29 -6.72
N LEU A 538 -18.87 5.63 -5.44
CA LEU A 538 -18.51 6.93 -4.90
C LEU A 538 -17.27 6.84 -4.00
N PHE A 539 -16.43 7.86 -4.06
CA PHE A 539 -15.18 7.90 -3.30
C PHE A 539 -15.10 9.19 -2.48
N VAL A 540 -14.73 9.08 -1.21
CA VAL A 540 -14.46 10.23 -0.34
C VAL A 540 -12.98 10.29 -0.04
N LYS A 541 -12.39 11.46 -0.26
CA LYS A 541 -11.06 11.83 0.25
C LYS A 541 -11.26 12.97 1.24
N GLY A 542 -10.45 13.05 2.29
CA GLY A 542 -10.55 14.17 3.22
C GLY A 542 -9.25 14.50 3.93
N ASN A 543 -9.20 15.67 4.54
CA ASN A 543 -8.14 16.10 5.43
C ASN A 543 -8.79 16.44 6.78
N VAL A 544 -8.19 15.94 7.84
CA VAL A 544 -8.62 16.14 9.21
C VAL A 544 -7.53 16.92 9.93
N ASP A 545 -7.90 18.07 10.45
CA ASP A 545 -7.00 18.95 11.21
C ASP A 545 -7.49 19.10 12.65
N GLU A 546 -6.54 19.35 13.57
CA GLU A 546 -6.80 19.52 15.00
C GLU A 546 -7.71 18.43 15.60
N LEU A 547 -7.43 17.16 15.28
CA LEU A 547 -8.15 16.00 15.78
C LEU A 547 -7.81 15.76 17.26
N THR A 548 -8.75 16.05 18.15
CA THR A 548 -8.60 15.81 19.58
C THR A 548 -9.02 14.39 19.94
N VAL A 549 -8.07 13.57 20.38
CA VAL A 549 -8.26 12.16 20.77
C VAL A 549 -7.91 11.95 22.23
N ASN A 550 -8.82 11.34 22.98
CA ASN A 550 -8.55 10.76 24.28
C ASN A 550 -8.08 9.32 24.10
N LEU A 551 -6.80 9.11 24.40
CA LEU A 551 -6.20 7.78 24.40
C LEU A 551 -6.65 7.01 25.66
N PRO A 552 -6.68 5.67 25.61
CA PRO A 552 -7.11 4.85 26.74
C PRO A 552 -6.15 4.89 27.94
N PHE A 553 -4.97 5.49 27.81
CA PHE A 553 -3.92 5.51 28.83
C PHE A 553 -4.22 6.44 30.01
N GLY A 554 -3.92 6.00 31.24
CA GLY A 554 -3.65 6.85 32.43
C GLY A 554 -4.55 8.08 32.64
N GLU A 555 -3.99 9.18 33.16
CA GLU A 555 -4.68 10.48 33.17
C GLU A 555 -5.10 10.80 31.72
N LYS A 556 -6.40 10.70 31.41
CA LYS A 556 -7.01 10.96 30.09
C LYS A 556 -6.70 12.40 29.63
N LYS A 557 -5.48 12.64 29.18
CA LYS A 557 -5.08 13.90 28.57
C LYS A 557 -5.36 13.77 27.09
N ALA A 558 -6.29 14.59 26.63
CA ALA A 558 -6.56 14.75 25.22
C ALA A 558 -5.26 15.08 24.47
N LYS A 559 -5.03 14.37 23.38
CA LYS A 559 -3.93 14.60 22.44
C LYS A 559 -4.51 15.18 21.17
N VAL A 560 -3.80 16.13 20.57
CA VAL A 560 -4.19 16.75 19.31
C VAL A 560 -3.32 16.16 18.21
N ILE A 561 -3.96 15.73 17.13
CA ILE A 561 -3.34 15.24 15.91
C ILE A 561 -3.66 16.23 14.79
N GLU A 562 -2.65 16.85 14.21
CA GLU A 562 -2.80 17.79 13.09
C GLU A 562 -2.53 17.13 11.72
N HIS A 563 -3.08 17.68 10.64
CA HIS A 563 -2.70 17.33 9.26
C HIS A 563 -2.85 15.85 8.87
N LEU A 564 -3.93 15.18 9.30
CA LEU A 564 -4.20 13.79 8.95
C LEU A 564 -4.94 13.70 7.61
N SER A 565 -4.34 13.05 6.60
CA SER A 565 -5.00 12.84 5.31
C SER A 565 -5.72 11.49 5.26
N ILE A 566 -7.02 11.52 4.98
CA ILE A 566 -7.84 10.34 4.71
C ILE A 566 -7.71 10.01 3.22
N PRO A 567 -7.19 8.82 2.87
CA PRO A 567 -7.05 8.40 1.47
C PRO A 567 -8.43 8.23 0.83
N SER A 568 -8.46 8.28 -0.50
CA SER A 568 -9.68 8.04 -1.27
C SER A 568 -10.27 6.68 -0.92
N THR A 569 -11.45 6.70 -0.30
CA THR A 569 -12.14 5.53 0.25
C THR A 569 -13.51 5.41 -0.40
N LYS A 570 -13.83 4.21 -0.90
CA LYS A 570 -15.12 3.92 -1.51
C LYS A 570 -16.23 3.96 -0.46
N ILE A 571 -17.34 4.62 -0.77
CA ILE A 571 -18.54 4.71 0.07
C ILE A 571 -19.78 4.19 -0.68
N PHE A 572 -20.77 3.72 0.08
CA PHE A 572 -22.06 3.27 -0.43
C PHE A 572 -23.19 3.99 0.31
N PRO A 573 -23.66 5.14 -0.18
CA PRO A 573 -24.74 5.85 0.49
C PRO A 573 -26.06 5.09 0.31
N MET A 574 -26.75 4.87 1.42
CA MET A 574 -28.08 4.30 1.50
C MET A 574 -28.95 5.22 2.35
N VAL A 575 -30.19 5.45 1.93
CA VAL A 575 -31.19 6.18 2.71
C VAL A 575 -32.21 5.16 3.21
N GLN A 576 -32.55 5.18 4.51
CA GLN A 576 -33.57 4.29 5.07
C GLN A 576 -34.92 4.44 4.35
N ASP A 577 -35.72 3.36 4.36
CA ASP A 577 -36.95 3.04 3.62
C ASP A 577 -38.11 4.08 3.62
N LEU A 578 -37.84 5.39 3.51
CA LEU A 578 -38.85 6.39 3.25
C LEU A 578 -38.94 6.66 1.74
N ASP A 579 -40.12 6.39 1.17
CA ASP A 579 -40.51 6.93 -0.13
C ASP A 579 -40.86 8.41 0.05
N ILE A 580 -39.82 9.24 0.18
CA ILE A 580 -39.92 10.68 0.48
C ILE A 580 -40.92 11.37 -0.46
N SER A 581 -40.90 10.99 -1.73
CA SER A 581 -41.74 11.58 -2.78
C SER A 581 -43.22 11.24 -2.56
N GLN A 582 -43.54 9.97 -2.30
CA GLN A 582 -44.93 9.57 -2.07
C GLN A 582 -45.45 10.03 -0.71
N ASP A 583 -44.64 10.02 0.34
CA ASP A 583 -45.05 10.45 1.69
C ASP A 583 -45.38 11.94 1.77
N LEU A 584 -44.67 12.77 1.00
CA LEU A 584 -44.96 14.20 0.87
C LEU A 584 -46.31 14.42 0.16
N LEU A 585 -46.64 13.61 -0.85
CA LEU A 585 -47.93 13.68 -1.55
C LEU A 585 -49.10 13.10 -0.74
N ASN A 586 -48.85 12.11 0.12
CA ASN A 586 -49.87 11.49 0.96
C ASN A 586 -50.50 12.48 1.96
N ASN A 587 -49.75 13.49 2.38
CA ASN A 587 -50.14 14.48 3.37
C ASN A 587 -50.37 15.88 2.78
N LEU A 588 -50.58 15.96 1.47
CA LEU A 588 -50.88 17.21 0.78
C LEU A 588 -52.36 17.56 0.93
N THR A 589 -52.64 18.80 1.34
CA THR A 589 -53.98 19.38 1.31
C THR A 589 -54.03 20.61 0.42
N ILE A 590 -55.06 20.71 -0.40
CA ILE A 590 -55.33 21.88 -1.23
C ILE A 590 -56.26 22.80 -0.44
N ASP A 591 -55.78 23.99 -0.08
CA ASP A 591 -56.52 24.93 0.77
C ASP A 591 -57.38 25.87 -0.09
N ASN A 592 -56.77 26.51 -1.09
CA ASN A 592 -57.46 27.42 -2.01
C ASN A 592 -56.93 27.27 -3.43
N VAL A 593 -57.81 27.45 -4.43
CA VAL A 593 -57.45 27.52 -5.84
C VAL A 593 -58.00 28.83 -6.42
N PHE A 594 -57.12 29.64 -7.00
CA PHE A 594 -57.47 30.90 -7.65
C PHE A 594 -57.15 30.84 -9.14
N LEU A 595 -58.06 31.32 -9.97
CA LEU A 595 -57.85 31.51 -11.39
C LEU A 595 -57.01 32.78 -11.63
N ILE A 596 -55.87 32.63 -12.29
CA ILE A 596 -55.06 33.74 -12.79
C ILE A 596 -55.49 34.10 -14.21
N GLY A 597 -55.68 33.10 -15.06
CA GLY A 597 -56.08 33.28 -16.45
C GLY A 597 -56.37 31.97 -17.15
N SER A 598 -57.21 32.02 -18.19
CA SER A 598 -57.59 30.87 -18.99
C SER A 598 -57.58 31.23 -20.47
N SER A 599 -57.17 30.27 -21.31
CA SER A 599 -57.13 30.34 -22.76
C SER A 599 -57.49 28.98 -23.35
N PRO A 600 -57.72 28.85 -24.67
CA PRO A 600 -58.07 27.57 -25.29
C PRO A 600 -57.03 26.44 -25.12
N SER A 601 -55.78 26.77 -24.77
CA SER A 601 -54.65 25.83 -24.68
C SER A 601 -53.91 25.85 -23.33
N ASN A 602 -54.25 26.77 -22.42
CA ASN A 602 -53.55 26.98 -21.15
C ASN A 602 -54.53 27.48 -20.08
N LEU A 603 -54.47 26.89 -18.88
CA LEU A 603 -55.13 27.34 -17.66
C LEU A 603 -54.09 27.62 -16.57
N LYS A 604 -54.03 28.88 -16.10
CA LYS A 604 -53.12 29.34 -15.05
C LYS A 604 -53.85 29.49 -13.73
N LEU A 605 -53.34 28.83 -12.70
CA LEU A 605 -53.89 28.80 -11.35
C LEU A 605 -52.84 29.23 -10.32
N HIS A 606 -53.31 29.88 -9.26
CA HIS A 606 -52.55 30.08 -8.03
C HIS A 606 -53.16 29.18 -6.97
N VAL A 607 -52.37 28.30 -6.37
CA VAL A 607 -52.86 27.27 -5.45
C VAL A 607 -52.13 27.38 -4.13
N ASP A 608 -52.88 27.48 -3.04
CA ASP A 608 -52.35 27.39 -1.68
C ASP A 608 -52.44 25.94 -1.22
N LEU A 609 -51.29 25.41 -0.80
CA LEU A 609 -51.13 24.03 -0.36
C LEU A 609 -50.59 24.01 1.06
N THR A 610 -51.05 23.06 1.86
CA THR A 610 -50.42 22.67 3.13
C THR A 610 -49.86 21.26 2.95
N MET A 611 -48.58 21.06 3.31
CA MET A 611 -47.88 19.79 3.15
C MET A 611 -47.10 19.45 4.42
N LEU A 612 -46.97 18.16 4.73
CA LEU A 612 -46.09 17.66 5.80
C LEU A 612 -44.74 17.27 5.19
N ASN A 613 -43.64 17.78 5.73
CA ASN A 613 -42.32 17.23 5.42
C ASN A 613 -42.09 15.96 6.27
N PRO A 614 -42.00 14.76 5.68
CA PRO A 614 -41.77 13.53 6.45
C PRO A 614 -40.33 13.40 6.97
N THR A 615 -39.41 14.23 6.49
CA THR A 615 -37.97 14.10 6.76
C THR A 615 -37.51 14.92 7.97
N ASN A 616 -36.37 14.54 8.54
CA ASN A 616 -35.66 15.32 9.57
C ASN A 616 -34.81 16.46 8.97
N ILE A 617 -35.01 16.79 7.70
CA ILE A 617 -34.20 17.73 6.94
C ILE A 617 -35.03 19.00 6.68
N THR A 618 -34.52 20.14 7.14
CA THR A 618 -35.01 21.45 6.75
C THR A 618 -34.29 21.88 5.47
N VAL A 619 -35.05 22.31 4.46
CA VAL A 619 -34.52 22.81 3.19
C VAL A 619 -35.02 24.23 2.96
N ASP A 620 -34.08 25.17 2.80
CA ASP A 620 -34.37 26.54 2.38
C ASP A 620 -34.06 26.70 0.89
N LEU A 621 -35.09 26.95 0.09
CA LEU A 621 -34.98 27.22 -1.35
C LEU A 621 -35.17 28.73 -1.59
N PRO A 622 -34.09 29.51 -1.83
CA PRO A 622 -34.16 30.97 -1.97
C PRO A 622 -34.59 31.43 -3.36
N GLU A 623 -34.70 30.53 -4.33
CA GLU A 623 -35.07 30.87 -5.71
C GLU A 623 -36.25 30.05 -6.21
N ALA A 624 -36.87 30.52 -7.30
CA ALA A 624 -38.01 29.85 -7.89
C ALA A 624 -37.59 28.56 -8.62
N VAL A 625 -38.27 27.46 -8.30
CA VAL A 625 -38.11 26.16 -8.95
C VAL A 625 -39.39 25.82 -9.69
N THR A 626 -39.26 25.42 -10.95
CA THR A 626 -40.37 24.94 -11.78
C THR A 626 -40.28 23.42 -11.89
N ILE A 627 -41.34 22.75 -11.47
CA ILE A 627 -41.47 21.29 -11.51
C ILE A 627 -42.42 20.94 -12.66
N GLY A 628 -41.98 20.10 -13.59
CA GLY A 628 -42.86 19.60 -14.65
C GLY A 628 -43.59 18.35 -14.19
N VAL A 629 -44.90 18.32 -14.44
CA VAL A 629 -45.74 17.16 -14.13
C VAL A 629 -46.25 16.55 -15.43
N SER A 630 -45.97 15.27 -15.60
CA SER A 630 -46.30 14.51 -16.80
C SER A 630 -47.23 13.35 -16.49
N LYS A 631 -48.10 13.01 -17.45
CA LYS A 631 -48.98 11.85 -17.44
C LYS A 631 -48.86 11.12 -18.77
N ASN A 632 -48.56 9.82 -18.74
CA ASN A 632 -48.39 9.00 -19.96
C ASN A 632 -47.41 9.63 -20.97
N ASN A 633 -46.30 10.20 -20.48
CA ASN A 633 -45.28 10.95 -21.24
C ASN A 633 -45.74 12.27 -21.86
N SER A 634 -46.96 12.74 -21.58
CA SER A 634 -47.42 14.10 -21.92
C SER A 634 -47.22 15.05 -20.75
N LEU A 635 -46.53 16.17 -20.98
CA LEU A 635 -46.42 17.25 -20.01
C LEU A 635 -47.79 17.93 -19.86
N ILE A 636 -48.37 17.86 -18.67
CA ILE A 636 -49.74 18.35 -18.40
C ILE A 636 -49.76 19.57 -17.48
N ASN A 637 -48.69 19.84 -16.74
CA ASN A 637 -48.60 20.98 -15.82
C ASN A 637 -47.14 21.42 -15.64
N LEU A 638 -46.94 22.73 -15.44
CA LEU A 638 -45.72 23.29 -14.88
C LEU A 638 -46.06 23.99 -13.56
N ILE A 639 -45.47 23.51 -12.47
CA ILE A 639 -45.69 24.04 -11.12
C ILE A 639 -44.49 24.89 -10.74
N THR A 640 -44.69 26.20 -10.62
CA THR A 640 -43.64 27.12 -10.15
C THR A 640 -43.81 27.36 -8.66
N ILE A 641 -42.80 27.00 -7.88
CA ILE A 641 -42.68 27.24 -6.45
C ILE A 641 -41.73 28.42 -6.26
N LYS A 642 -42.17 29.48 -5.58
CA LYS A 642 -41.34 30.66 -5.26
C LYS A 642 -40.99 30.62 -3.78
N GLU A 643 -39.70 30.78 -3.46
CA GLU A 643 -39.16 30.94 -2.09
C GLU A 643 -39.85 30.04 -1.06
N CYS A 644 -39.36 28.80 -0.91
CA CYS A 644 -39.98 27.82 -0.03
C CYS A 644 -39.01 27.36 1.05
N ARG A 645 -39.43 27.47 2.31
CA ARG A 645 -38.79 26.84 3.46
C ARG A 645 -39.57 25.60 3.83
N ILE A 646 -38.94 24.45 3.71
CA ILE A 646 -39.50 23.15 4.07
C ILE A 646 -38.95 22.80 5.46
N PRO A 647 -39.70 22.97 6.55
CA PRO A 647 -39.24 22.67 7.91
C PRO A 647 -39.19 21.16 8.15
N LYS A 648 -38.23 20.69 8.96
CA LYS A 648 -38.16 19.28 9.38
C LYS A 648 -39.40 18.82 10.15
N HIS A 649 -39.93 17.64 9.80
CA HIS A 649 -41.01 16.93 10.51
C HIS A 649 -42.22 17.80 10.91
N ASP A 650 -42.55 18.80 10.10
CA ASP A 650 -43.60 19.79 10.40
C ASP A 650 -44.41 20.13 9.14
N PHE A 651 -45.62 20.65 9.36
CA PHE A 651 -46.47 21.16 8.29
C PHE A 651 -45.98 22.53 7.83
N PHE A 652 -46.07 22.78 6.52
CA PHE A 652 -45.74 24.06 5.93
C PHE A 652 -46.72 24.43 4.83
N ASN A 653 -46.93 25.72 4.70
CA ASN A 653 -47.79 26.30 3.69
C ASN A 653 -46.93 26.75 2.52
N VAL A 654 -47.33 26.41 1.31
CA VAL A 654 -46.68 26.84 0.09
C VAL A 654 -47.72 27.32 -0.91
N SER A 655 -47.46 28.47 -1.53
CA SER A 655 -48.27 28.96 -2.63
C SER A 655 -47.53 28.66 -3.94
N VAL A 656 -48.21 27.98 -4.86
CA VAL A 656 -47.64 27.55 -6.13
C VAL A 656 -48.42 28.14 -7.31
N GLU A 657 -47.71 28.46 -8.38
CA GLU A 657 -48.32 28.83 -9.66
C GLU A 657 -48.35 27.60 -10.57
N MET A 658 -49.55 27.11 -10.89
CA MET A 658 -49.73 26.00 -11.81
C MET A 658 -50.08 26.52 -13.21
N ASP A 659 -49.36 26.05 -14.22
CA ASP A 659 -49.60 26.32 -15.63
C ASP A 659 -49.99 25.01 -16.33
N LEU A 660 -51.30 24.75 -16.38
CA LEU A 660 -51.89 23.59 -17.02
C LEU A 660 -51.90 23.84 -18.52
N GLN A 661 -50.91 23.32 -19.22
CA GLN A 661 -50.68 23.58 -20.63
C GLN A 661 -50.87 22.31 -21.48
N SER A 662 -51.30 22.52 -22.72
CA SER A 662 -51.36 21.47 -23.74
C SER A 662 -50.67 21.96 -25.01
N LEU A 663 -49.65 21.22 -25.47
CA LEU A 663 -48.89 21.54 -26.67
C LEU A 663 -49.55 20.94 -27.92
N THR A 664 -50.14 19.75 -27.77
CA THR A 664 -50.83 19.04 -28.84
C THR A 664 -52.28 18.74 -28.46
N TYR A 665 -53.10 18.39 -29.45
CA TYR A 665 -54.46 17.90 -29.21
C TYR A 665 -54.48 16.63 -28.36
N HIS A 666 -53.43 15.80 -28.47
CA HIS A 666 -53.28 14.60 -27.65
C HIS A 666 -53.05 14.95 -26.17
N ASP A 667 -52.13 15.87 -25.89
CA ASP A 667 -51.85 16.33 -24.53
C ASP A 667 -53.09 16.99 -23.91
N LYS A 668 -53.84 17.75 -24.72
CA LYS A 668 -55.11 18.35 -24.29
C LYS A 668 -56.12 17.29 -23.86
N SER A 669 -56.29 16.23 -24.65
CA SER A 669 -57.20 15.12 -24.29
C SER A 669 -56.75 14.41 -23.01
N ILE A 670 -55.44 14.22 -22.80
CA ILE A 670 -54.90 13.60 -21.58
C ILE A 670 -55.14 14.51 -20.37
N LEU A 671 -54.89 15.81 -20.50
CA LEU A 671 -55.11 16.80 -19.44
C LEU A 671 -56.59 16.88 -19.05
N GLU A 672 -57.48 17.04 -20.02
CA GLU A 672 -58.94 17.09 -19.79
C GLU A 672 -59.45 15.81 -19.11
N TYR A 673 -59.01 14.64 -19.60
CA TYR A 673 -59.38 13.36 -18.99
C TYR A 673 -58.82 13.24 -17.56
N SER A 674 -57.57 13.63 -17.33
CA SER A 674 -56.92 13.55 -16.01
C SER A 674 -57.61 14.45 -14.99
N ILE A 675 -57.92 15.69 -15.35
CA ILE A 675 -58.68 16.61 -14.48
C ILE A 675 -60.09 16.06 -14.23
N SER A 676 -60.78 15.60 -15.27
CA SER A 676 -62.14 15.05 -15.14
C SER A 676 -62.18 13.83 -14.22
N SER A 677 -61.22 12.91 -14.37
CA SER A 677 -61.07 11.70 -13.57
C SER A 677 -60.76 12.06 -12.11
N PHE A 678 -59.80 12.96 -11.89
CA PHE A 678 -59.43 13.43 -10.55
C PHE A 678 -60.59 14.11 -9.81
N LEU A 679 -61.30 15.02 -10.48
CA LEU A 679 -62.48 15.69 -9.92
C LEU A 679 -63.68 14.74 -9.71
N SER A 680 -63.67 13.58 -10.38
CA SER A 680 -64.69 12.53 -10.20
C SER A 680 -64.36 11.57 -9.04
N GLY A 681 -63.25 11.79 -8.34
CA GLY A 681 -62.82 11.00 -7.19
C GLY A 681 -61.83 9.88 -7.51
N GLU A 682 -61.29 9.83 -8.73
CA GLU A 682 -60.25 8.87 -9.08
C GLU A 682 -58.86 9.41 -8.70
N ASN A 683 -57.95 8.53 -8.29
CA ASN A 683 -56.57 8.92 -7.99
C ASN A 683 -55.79 9.16 -9.28
N LEU A 684 -54.87 10.13 -9.24
CA LEU A 684 -54.05 10.48 -10.40
C LEU A 684 -52.62 9.98 -10.23
N THR A 685 -52.19 9.06 -11.09
CA THR A 685 -50.76 8.70 -11.19
C THR A 685 -50.02 9.70 -12.06
N ILE A 686 -48.94 10.32 -11.59
CA ILE A 686 -48.13 11.30 -12.32
C ILE A 686 -46.65 10.91 -12.33
N ALA A 687 -45.87 11.61 -13.15
CA ALA A 687 -44.42 11.63 -13.10
C ALA A 687 -43.95 13.08 -12.94
N ILE A 688 -42.88 13.28 -12.18
CA ILE A 688 -42.17 14.56 -12.04
C ILE A 688 -40.96 14.51 -12.95
N ASN A 689 -40.91 15.39 -13.94
CA ASN A 689 -39.81 15.50 -14.89
C ASN A 689 -39.79 16.90 -15.54
N ASN A 690 -38.81 17.17 -16.40
CA ASN A 690 -38.71 18.46 -17.11
C ASN A 690 -38.66 19.66 -16.15
N ASN A 691 -37.98 19.48 -15.01
CA ASN A 691 -37.82 20.50 -13.99
C ASN A 691 -36.78 21.53 -14.43
N SER A 692 -36.90 22.74 -13.91
CA SER A 692 -35.94 23.82 -14.16
C SER A 692 -35.86 24.77 -12.96
N ALA A 693 -34.71 25.40 -12.77
CA ALA A 693 -34.51 26.44 -11.77
C ALA A 693 -33.83 27.67 -12.40
N SER A 694 -33.80 28.77 -11.66
CA SER A 694 -33.24 30.03 -12.16
C SER A 694 -31.70 30.02 -12.16
N SER A 695 -31.08 29.50 -11.10
CA SER A 695 -29.63 29.36 -11.03
C SER A 695 -29.14 28.17 -11.85
N TRP A 696 -27.97 28.33 -12.47
CA TRP A 696 -27.38 27.26 -13.29
C TRP A 696 -27.12 25.98 -12.48
N GLY A 697 -26.57 26.09 -11.27
CA GLY A 697 -26.22 24.95 -10.43
C GLY A 697 -27.46 24.13 -10.05
N LEU A 698 -28.47 24.79 -9.46
CA LEU A 698 -29.71 24.11 -9.09
C LEU A 698 -30.46 23.59 -10.32
N ASN A 699 -30.46 24.33 -11.44
CA ASN A 699 -31.09 23.91 -12.68
C ASN A 699 -30.52 22.59 -13.20
N GLU A 700 -29.19 22.43 -13.20
CA GLU A 700 -28.55 21.20 -13.64
C GLU A 700 -28.81 20.01 -12.69
N VAL A 701 -28.95 20.26 -11.38
CA VAL A 701 -29.39 19.24 -10.40
C VAL A 701 -30.83 18.79 -10.68
N VAL A 702 -31.79 19.73 -10.69
CA VAL A 702 -33.22 19.38 -10.79
C VAL A 702 -33.61 18.79 -12.14
N ARG A 703 -32.86 19.11 -13.21
CA ARG A 703 -33.04 18.51 -14.54
C ARG A 703 -32.78 17.01 -14.59
N GLN A 704 -32.00 16.47 -13.65
CA GLN A 704 -31.76 15.04 -13.55
C GLN A 704 -32.88 14.30 -12.80
N ILE A 705 -33.75 15.02 -12.09
CA ILE A 705 -34.83 14.42 -11.30
C ILE A 705 -35.97 13.97 -12.24
N ASP A 706 -36.16 12.66 -12.34
CA ASP A 706 -37.25 11.97 -13.05
C ASP A 706 -37.83 10.92 -12.10
N VAL A 707 -38.88 11.29 -11.37
CA VAL A 707 -39.58 10.41 -10.42
C VAL A 707 -40.90 9.99 -11.04
N ARG A 708 -41.16 8.68 -11.09
CA ARG A 708 -42.30 8.10 -11.81
C ARG A 708 -43.25 7.36 -10.88
N ASN A 709 -44.48 7.16 -11.36
CA ASN A 709 -45.53 6.40 -10.67
C ASN A 709 -46.00 7.00 -9.34
N LEU A 710 -45.87 8.32 -9.17
CA LEU A 710 -46.36 9.02 -7.98
C LEU A 710 -47.87 9.07 -7.99
N MET A 711 -48.52 8.72 -6.88
CA MET A 711 -49.97 8.74 -6.75
C MET A 711 -50.41 10.00 -6.00
N VAL A 712 -51.20 10.83 -6.66
CA VAL A 712 -51.92 11.94 -6.04
C VAL A 712 -53.34 11.48 -5.71
N TYR A 713 -53.67 11.43 -4.44
CA TYR A 713 -54.99 11.03 -3.97
C TYR A 713 -56.00 12.14 -4.20
N SER A 714 -57.18 11.79 -4.70
CA SER A 714 -58.29 12.74 -4.75
C SER A 714 -58.68 13.13 -3.31
N PRO A 715 -58.84 14.42 -2.99
CA PRO A 715 -59.21 14.86 -1.64
C PRO A 715 -60.50 14.17 -1.16
N PRO A 716 -60.60 13.78 0.13
CA PRO A 716 -61.78 13.07 0.64
C PRO A 716 -63.07 13.88 0.52
N ASN A 717 -62.97 15.21 0.61
CA ASN A 717 -64.08 16.15 0.44
C ASN A 717 -64.65 16.13 -1.00
N LEU A 718 -63.86 15.70 -1.99
CA LEU A 718 -64.27 15.49 -3.39
C LEU A 718 -64.92 14.12 -3.63
N HIS A 719 -65.05 13.24 -2.61
CA HIS A 719 -65.80 11.98 -2.75
C HIS A 719 -67.30 12.17 -3.06
N LYS A 720 -67.82 13.41 -3.03
CA LYS A 720 -69.15 13.73 -3.54
C LYS A 720 -69.24 13.91 -5.07
N LYS A 721 -68.13 13.72 -5.81
CA LYS A 721 -67.98 14.00 -7.25
C LYS A 721 -68.11 15.49 -7.55
N PHE A 722 -67.49 15.97 -8.63
CA PHE A 722 -67.66 17.33 -9.15
C PHE A 722 -69.15 17.72 -9.29
N ILE A 723 -69.98 16.76 -9.73
CA ILE A 723 -71.44 16.86 -9.73
C ILE A 723 -71.94 16.24 -8.41
N ILE A 724 -72.37 17.10 -7.48
CA ILE A 724 -72.86 16.71 -6.16
C ILE A 724 -74.26 16.10 -6.26
N ASP A 725 -75.13 16.73 -7.05
CA ASP A 725 -76.50 16.27 -7.30
C ASP A 725 -76.96 16.64 -8.71
N ALA A 726 -77.83 15.82 -9.29
CA ALA A 726 -78.42 16.06 -10.59
C ALA A 726 -79.89 15.62 -10.59
N THR A 727 -80.78 16.61 -10.59
CA THR A 727 -82.22 16.38 -10.58
C THR A 727 -82.81 16.73 -11.94
N VAL A 728 -83.53 15.79 -12.56
CA VAL A 728 -84.26 16.01 -13.81
C VAL A 728 -85.74 16.14 -13.52
N HIS A 729 -86.30 17.32 -13.70
CA HIS A 729 -87.73 17.58 -13.55
C HIS A 729 -88.48 17.20 -14.82
N LEU A 730 -88.99 15.96 -14.86
CA LEU A 730 -89.65 15.40 -16.05
C LEU A 730 -90.85 16.21 -16.56
N ILE A 731 -91.60 16.88 -15.68
CA ILE A 731 -92.80 17.65 -16.04
C ILE A 731 -92.43 19.03 -16.59
N THR A 732 -91.45 19.71 -15.98
CA THR A 732 -91.02 21.05 -16.40
C THR A 732 -89.94 21.01 -17.48
N SER A 733 -89.37 19.83 -17.76
CA SER A 733 -88.22 19.64 -18.65
C SER A 733 -86.98 20.44 -18.21
N GLU A 734 -86.83 20.67 -16.92
CA GLU A 734 -85.69 21.37 -16.32
C GLU A 734 -84.70 20.37 -15.74
N VAL A 735 -83.41 20.74 -15.75
CA VAL A 735 -82.35 20.00 -15.08
C VAL A 735 -81.67 20.91 -14.08
N GLU A 736 -81.68 20.51 -12.82
CA GLU A 736 -80.98 21.16 -11.73
C GLU A 736 -79.70 20.39 -11.45
N LEU A 737 -78.56 21.08 -11.48
CA LEU A 737 -77.25 20.52 -11.18
C LEU A 737 -76.66 21.26 -9.98
N THR A 738 -76.31 20.52 -8.94
CA THR A 738 -75.49 21.04 -7.84
C THR A 738 -74.05 20.63 -8.10
N ILE A 739 -73.16 21.61 -8.29
CA ILE A 739 -71.77 21.38 -8.70
C ILE A 739 -70.84 21.98 -7.65
N PHE A 740 -69.74 21.30 -7.37
CA PHE A 740 -68.67 21.84 -6.55
C PHE A 740 -67.76 22.72 -7.42
N ASN A 741 -67.70 24.02 -7.12
CA ASN A 741 -66.72 24.93 -7.73
C ASN A 741 -65.43 24.95 -6.88
N PRO A 742 -64.32 24.36 -7.36
CA PRO A 742 -63.04 24.39 -6.64
C PRO A 742 -62.34 25.76 -6.70
N ILE A 743 -62.76 26.67 -7.60
CA ILE A 743 -62.10 27.96 -7.83
C ILE A 743 -62.76 29.06 -6.98
N VAL A 744 -61.97 29.72 -6.14
CA VAL A 744 -62.48 30.65 -5.13
C VAL A 744 -62.88 32.00 -5.73
N ASN A 745 -62.19 32.48 -6.77
CA ASN A 745 -62.33 33.84 -7.31
C ASN A 745 -63.02 33.93 -8.67
N SER A 746 -63.60 32.84 -9.17
CA SER A 746 -64.27 32.81 -10.47
C SER A 746 -65.48 31.88 -10.45
N GLU A 747 -66.57 32.30 -11.09
CA GLU A 747 -67.70 31.42 -11.41
C GLU A 747 -67.31 30.43 -12.51
N LEU A 748 -67.92 29.24 -12.47
CA LEU A 748 -67.80 28.24 -13.52
C LEU A 748 -69.03 28.30 -14.44
N VAL A 749 -68.78 28.39 -15.74
CA VAL A 749 -69.83 28.20 -16.74
C VAL A 749 -69.90 26.73 -17.09
N VAL A 750 -71.06 26.13 -16.85
CA VAL A 750 -71.33 24.73 -17.11
C VAL A 750 -72.18 24.64 -18.37
N GLU A 751 -71.64 23.95 -19.39
CA GLU A 751 -72.37 23.63 -20.61
C GLU A 751 -72.82 22.17 -20.57
N VAL A 752 -74.14 21.95 -20.54
CA VAL A 752 -74.72 20.61 -20.54
C VAL A 752 -74.97 20.19 -21.98
N TYR A 753 -74.18 19.24 -22.49
CA TYR A 753 -74.33 18.73 -23.85
C TYR A 753 -75.54 17.80 -24.01
N THR A 754 -75.69 16.86 -23.08
CA THR A 754 -76.78 15.87 -23.06
C THR A 754 -77.04 15.44 -21.63
N ALA A 755 -78.30 15.23 -21.28
CA ALA A 755 -78.71 14.60 -20.02
C ALA A 755 -79.82 13.58 -20.28
N PHE A 756 -79.76 12.44 -19.59
CA PHE A 756 -80.74 11.35 -19.71
C PHE A 756 -81.22 10.94 -18.32
N ALA A 757 -82.53 10.89 -18.12
CA ALA A 757 -83.14 10.25 -16.97
C ALA A 757 -83.57 8.83 -17.37
N LYS A 758 -83.14 7.81 -16.62
CA LYS A 758 -83.47 6.40 -16.87
C LYS A 758 -83.95 5.73 -15.59
N THR A 759 -84.82 4.73 -15.71
CA THR A 759 -85.18 3.85 -14.59
C THR A 759 -83.97 3.02 -14.14
N HIS A 760 -83.92 2.69 -12.85
CA HIS A 760 -82.82 1.92 -12.26
C HIS A 760 -82.87 0.41 -12.59
N ASP A 761 -84.01 -0.09 -13.06
CA ASP A 761 -84.23 -1.51 -13.40
C ASP A 761 -83.49 -1.96 -14.68
N ASP A 762 -83.30 -3.27 -14.83
CA ASP A 762 -82.53 -3.94 -15.90
C ASP A 762 -82.93 -3.53 -17.34
N ASP A 763 -84.17 -3.07 -17.54
CA ASP A 763 -84.69 -2.63 -18.84
C ASP A 763 -84.32 -1.17 -19.22
N GLN A 764 -83.70 -0.40 -18.30
CA GLN A 764 -83.30 1.01 -18.45
C GLN A 764 -84.22 1.85 -19.36
N ILE A 765 -85.48 2.03 -18.95
CA ILE A 765 -86.45 2.82 -19.70
C ILE A 765 -86.07 4.30 -19.59
N SER A 766 -85.91 4.97 -20.72
CA SER A 766 -85.65 6.41 -20.79
C SER A 766 -86.89 7.19 -20.35
N LEU A 767 -86.79 7.89 -19.23
CA LEU A 767 -87.84 8.72 -18.64
C LEU A 767 -87.88 10.14 -19.22
N GLY A 768 -86.74 10.65 -19.69
CA GLY A 768 -86.61 11.99 -20.25
C GLY A 768 -85.20 12.28 -20.76
N HIS A 769 -85.06 13.25 -21.67
CA HIS A 769 -83.77 13.67 -22.20
C HIS A 769 -83.76 15.17 -22.55
N LEU A 770 -82.62 15.83 -22.35
CA LEU A 770 -82.38 17.18 -22.87
C LEU A 770 -81.86 17.07 -24.31
N LEU A 771 -82.57 17.69 -25.26
CA LEU A 771 -82.20 17.75 -26.69
C LEU A 771 -81.39 19.01 -27.06
N ARG A 772 -81.31 20.00 -26.17
CA ARG A 772 -80.67 21.30 -26.43
C ARG A 772 -79.50 21.52 -25.46
N ARG A 773 -78.48 22.21 -25.96
CA ARG A 773 -77.39 22.77 -25.14
C ARG A 773 -77.98 23.80 -24.19
N GLU A 774 -77.76 23.61 -22.91
CA GLU A 774 -78.17 24.55 -21.86
C GLU A 774 -76.91 25.08 -21.15
N TYR A 775 -76.98 26.35 -20.72
CA TYR A 775 -75.88 27.06 -20.04
C TYR A 775 -76.31 27.45 -18.62
N GLY A 776 -75.43 27.21 -17.65
CA GLY A 776 -75.61 27.68 -16.27
C GLY A 776 -74.30 28.27 -15.73
N CYS A 777 -74.41 29.24 -14.81
CA CYS A 777 -73.28 29.76 -14.04
C CYS A 777 -73.37 29.22 -12.61
N VAL A 778 -72.24 28.79 -12.04
CA VAL A 778 -72.12 28.25 -10.68
C VAL A 778 -71.04 28.96 -9.90
#